data_AF-A0AAV5C8E8-F1
#
_entry.id   AF-A0AAV5C8E8-F1
#
_cell.length_a   1.000
_cell.length_b   1.000
_cell.length_c   1.000
_cell.angle_alpha   90.00
_cell.angle_beta   90.00
_cell.angle_gamma   90.00
#
_symmetry.space_group_name_H-M   'P 1'
#
loop_
_entity.id
_entity.type
_entity.pdbx_description
1 polymer ?
#
loop_
_entity_poly.entity_id
_entity_poly.type
_entity_poly.pdbx_seq_one_letter_code
_entity_poly.pdbx_strand_id
1 'polypeptide(L)'
;MHAGAGRKQFRQQGERVRLVAYHNKEAPLEQHWQQVLLEVMDTSPSAAGRAGLDLVAVLDVSTSMKGENLKKLKTAMKFIISKLDPTDRLSIVSFSDEATVQCPLRCMTRASQEELKDMVENGLKAGGNTNIADGLKVLAHRRHVGGRVGSIVLMSDGEQNRGGKAEEVDIMDNVAVYTFGFGAGEFSKVLGTIASKSQGGTFYFVKDGESLSEHFSQILAGLTSVVVQDLKLTVWDQPRHSKIDKVEAGGYHDPHAPADDRDGSVTVSFGELFSGEERKVIVHLLLPAVDRDEYRATTVLFAQCCIQGKYMCSPRDEHLRCDMRRTRTAMSPDAVKPEVKAELVRCGHTERLREVSKLQEKDMDRAKGKLKETERDLLDAERSNNNHPTVKNLRTELTLLLSLTVWKEFISFVVASWTSHYRQRVASRGSVQAVPFFVTPRMPLYRKQAADFDKNPNMALPSMEEDLKQEEEAAARQRPVTPDYRPRKQRIRRRDDDDEGDYFSGERSSSRRSCSGWLWRLLILLCTVLAIAVIIAGVVVFVVFLLYKPKMPRLVVSDARIVQLQYDQAGTIVYVQAFVTILAENNNSKADASFNGVDLALGFHGADVAFLRAAPFAVPPESSLPLRYNVVAAGRPLDPDGMRAMDEALKNGVVPLDLFGKARTRWKVGVFVNLRFWTRLHCRLRFFFPGNGTVMDADRRKCHSRSP
;
A
#
# COMPACT_ATOMS: atom_id res chain seq x y z
N MET A 1 18.30 40.57 -12.91
CA MET A 1 17.86 39.73 -14.05
C MET A 1 18.37 38.31 -13.84
N HIS A 2 17.50 37.34 -14.16
CA HIS A 2 17.65 35.88 -14.14
C HIS A 2 17.70 35.12 -12.82
N ALA A 3 16.48 34.71 -12.44
CA ALA A 3 16.16 33.51 -11.67
C ALA A 3 16.72 32.24 -12.31
N GLY A 4 17.26 31.35 -11.48
CA GLY A 4 17.57 29.97 -11.81
C GLY A 4 17.08 29.07 -10.68
N ALA A 5 15.88 28.49 -10.85
CA ALA A 5 15.27 27.55 -9.93
C ALA A 5 16.06 26.22 -9.92
N GLY A 6 16.96 26.05 -8.96
CA GLY A 6 17.64 24.79 -8.70
C GLY A 6 16.84 23.91 -7.73
N ARG A 7 15.79 23.23 -8.22
CA ARG A 7 15.22 22.06 -7.50
C ARG A 7 16.28 20.96 -7.50
N LYS A 8 17.02 20.80 -6.40
CA LYS A 8 17.87 19.62 -6.18
C LYS A 8 16.96 18.41 -5.96
N GLN A 9 16.61 17.71 -7.04
CA GLN A 9 16.06 16.36 -6.98
C GLN A 9 17.20 15.38 -6.68
N PHE A 10 17.33 14.98 -5.42
CA PHE A 10 18.12 13.79 -5.06
C PHE A 10 17.20 12.57 -5.16
N ARG A 11 17.51 11.69 -6.10
CA ARG A 11 16.87 10.37 -6.26
C ARG A 11 17.82 9.35 -5.64
N GLN A 12 17.55 8.90 -4.42
CA GLN A 12 18.24 7.75 -3.82
C GLN A 12 17.25 6.64 -3.51
N GLN A 13 17.66 5.43 -3.87
CA GLN A 13 16.98 4.16 -3.69
C GLN A 13 17.03 3.79 -2.19
N GLY A 14 15.92 3.95 -1.45
CA GLY A 14 15.86 3.45 -0.06
C GLY A 14 14.77 4.04 0.83
N GLU A 15 14.32 5.27 0.60
CA GLU A 15 13.31 5.92 1.45
C GLU A 15 11.89 5.68 0.90
N ARG A 16 11.10 4.81 1.56
CA ARG A 16 9.69 4.56 1.17
C ARG A 16 8.82 5.79 1.46
N VAL A 17 9.06 6.48 2.58
CA VAL A 17 8.35 7.69 2.99
C VAL A 17 9.22 8.92 2.76
N ARG A 18 8.62 9.97 2.21
CA ARG A 18 9.22 11.29 2.05
C ARG A 18 8.47 12.30 2.91
N LEU A 19 9.22 13.13 3.62
CA LEU A 19 8.70 14.23 4.42
C LEU A 19 9.12 15.56 3.78
N VAL A 20 8.17 16.49 3.59
CA VAL A 20 8.39 17.81 2.97
C VAL A 20 7.77 18.88 3.86
N ALA A 21 8.43 20.04 3.98
CA ALA A 21 7.89 21.20 4.70
C ALA A 21 7.65 22.40 3.76
N TYR A 22 6.55 23.12 4.00
CA TYR A 22 6.22 24.39 3.39
C TYR A 22 6.03 25.43 4.48
N HIS A 23 6.88 26.44 4.45
CA HIS A 23 6.84 27.57 5.37
C HIS A 23 7.48 28.80 4.72
N ASN A 24 7.26 29.97 5.33
CA ASN A 24 7.92 31.22 4.93
C ASN A 24 9.41 31.14 5.26
N LYS A 25 10.25 31.74 4.41
CA LYS A 25 11.70 31.75 4.62
C LYS A 25 12.14 32.87 5.58
N GLU A 26 11.29 33.86 5.77
CA GLU A 26 11.55 35.05 6.55
C GLU A 26 10.38 35.32 7.49
N ALA A 27 10.67 35.88 8.66
CA ALA A 27 9.68 36.27 9.65
C ALA A 27 10.10 37.61 10.31
N PRO A 28 9.14 38.43 10.79
CA PRO A 28 9.43 39.74 11.40
C PRO A 28 10.21 39.60 12.70
N LEU A 29 10.83 40.66 13.19
CA LEU A 29 11.57 40.63 14.47
C LEU A 29 10.66 40.48 15.70
N GLU A 30 9.46 41.03 15.61
CA GLU A 30 8.46 40.98 16.68
C GLU A 30 7.94 39.55 16.90
N GLN A 31 7.31 39.33 18.05
CA GLN A 31 6.64 38.07 18.33
C GLN A 31 5.58 37.80 17.24
N HIS A 32 5.62 36.61 16.65
CA HIS A 32 4.82 36.32 15.45
C HIS A 32 4.39 34.86 15.38
N TRP A 33 3.16 34.65 14.90
CA TRP A 33 2.58 33.34 14.65
C TRP A 33 2.94 32.85 13.25
N GLN A 34 3.50 31.65 13.15
CA GLN A 34 3.92 31.06 11.89
C GLN A 34 3.34 29.66 11.72
N GLN A 35 2.72 29.41 10.57
CA GLN A 35 2.25 28.07 10.19
C GLN A 35 3.29 27.35 9.33
N VAL A 36 3.54 26.09 9.66
CA VAL A 36 4.37 25.18 8.86
C VAL A 36 3.51 24.01 8.43
N LEU A 37 3.40 23.80 7.12
CA LEU A 37 2.76 22.61 6.56
C LEU A 37 3.81 21.52 6.37
N LEU A 38 3.58 20.36 6.96
CA LEU A 38 4.34 19.13 6.74
C LEU A 38 3.51 18.18 5.88
N GLU A 39 4.11 17.65 4.81
CA GLU A 39 3.53 16.63 3.94
C GLU A 39 4.34 15.33 4.05
N VAL A 40 3.68 14.25 4.46
CA VAL A 40 4.21 12.89 4.52
C VAL A 40 3.63 12.12 3.34
N MET A 41 4.48 11.59 2.46
CA MET A 41 4.04 10.89 1.25
C MET A 41 4.81 9.59 1.04
N ASP A 42 4.13 8.54 0.58
CA ASP A 42 4.80 7.38 0.02
C ASP A 42 5.35 7.70 -1.37
N THR A 43 6.60 7.34 -1.63
CA THR A 43 7.24 7.53 -2.95
C THR A 43 7.48 6.22 -3.70
N SER A 44 6.98 5.12 -3.15
CA SER A 44 7.07 3.81 -3.78
C SER A 44 6.30 3.84 -5.11
N PRO A 45 6.92 3.41 -6.23
CA PRO A 45 6.27 3.45 -7.54
C PRO A 45 5.16 2.40 -7.68
N SER A 46 5.10 1.42 -6.78
CA SER A 46 4.07 0.38 -6.72
C SER A 46 3.95 -0.17 -5.30
N ALA A 47 2.82 -0.80 -4.98
CA ALA A 47 2.60 -1.47 -3.69
C ALA A 47 3.28 -2.86 -3.59
N ALA A 48 4.41 -3.04 -4.28
CA ALA A 48 5.16 -4.29 -4.26
C ALA A 48 5.68 -4.61 -2.85
N GLY A 49 5.36 -5.79 -2.34
CA GLY A 49 5.74 -6.20 -0.98
C GLY A 49 4.89 -5.55 0.12
N ARG A 50 3.61 -5.25 -0.17
CA ARG A 50 2.59 -4.88 0.84
C ARG A 50 2.50 -5.90 1.98
N ALA A 51 2.00 -5.46 3.12
CA ALA A 51 1.61 -6.35 4.19
C ALA A 51 0.33 -7.14 3.82
N GLY A 52 0.20 -8.35 4.37
CA GLY A 52 -1.04 -9.14 4.24
C GLY A 52 -2.19 -8.47 5.00
N LEU A 53 -3.40 -8.51 4.42
CA LEU A 53 -4.60 -7.90 4.98
C LEU A 53 -5.40 -8.91 5.80
N ASP A 54 -5.84 -8.52 6.98
CA ASP A 54 -6.86 -9.19 7.79
C ASP A 54 -8.12 -8.34 7.76
N LEU A 55 -9.06 -8.71 6.90
CA LEU A 55 -10.31 -7.99 6.71
C LEU A 55 -11.43 -8.69 7.49
N VAL A 56 -12.17 -7.92 8.27
CA VAL A 56 -13.38 -8.37 8.96
C VAL A 56 -14.58 -7.66 8.36
N ALA A 57 -15.43 -8.41 7.67
CA ALA A 57 -16.67 -7.90 7.12
C ALA A 57 -17.80 -8.14 8.14
N VAL A 58 -18.36 -7.05 8.68
CA VAL A 58 -19.51 -7.04 9.59
C VAL A 58 -20.73 -6.59 8.80
N LEU A 59 -21.64 -7.52 8.57
CA LEU A 59 -22.71 -7.41 7.58
C LEU A 59 -24.07 -7.36 8.27
N ASP A 60 -24.81 -6.28 8.07
CA ASP A 60 -26.20 -6.19 8.47
C ASP A 60 -27.05 -7.13 7.60
N VAL A 61 -27.76 -8.05 8.25
CA VAL A 61 -28.73 -8.95 7.62
C VAL A 61 -30.11 -8.80 8.26
N SER A 62 -30.42 -7.61 8.79
CA SER A 62 -31.72 -7.27 9.33
C SER A 62 -32.82 -7.25 8.26
N THR A 63 -34.07 -7.10 8.69
CA THR A 63 -35.22 -7.11 7.79
C THR A 63 -35.21 -5.95 6.78
N SER A 64 -34.63 -4.78 7.10
CA SER A 64 -34.51 -3.64 6.18
C SER A 64 -33.61 -3.93 4.98
N MET A 65 -32.60 -4.78 5.17
CA MET A 65 -31.68 -5.18 4.10
C MET A 65 -32.33 -6.07 3.03
N LYS A 66 -33.59 -6.51 3.19
CA LYS A 66 -34.28 -7.38 2.22
C LYS A 66 -34.31 -6.75 0.82
N GLY A 67 -34.30 -7.61 -0.20
CA GLY A 67 -34.44 -7.19 -1.59
C GLY A 67 -33.13 -6.68 -2.19
N GLU A 68 -33.10 -5.43 -2.64
CA GLU A 68 -31.98 -4.86 -3.41
C GLU A 68 -30.71 -4.65 -2.56
N ASN A 69 -30.86 -4.20 -1.30
CA ASN A 69 -29.72 -3.93 -0.40
C ASN A 69 -28.89 -5.19 -0.14
N LEU A 70 -29.55 -6.31 0.22
CA LEU A 70 -28.87 -7.60 0.40
C LEU A 70 -28.24 -8.09 -0.90
N LYS A 71 -28.87 -7.89 -2.06
CA LYS A 71 -28.26 -8.25 -3.36
C LYS A 71 -26.98 -7.45 -3.61
N LYS A 72 -27.00 -6.13 -3.40
CA LYS A 72 -25.82 -5.26 -3.53
C LYS A 72 -24.70 -5.68 -2.56
N LEU A 73 -25.06 -5.97 -1.32
CA LEU A 73 -24.13 -6.49 -0.30
C LEU A 73 -23.48 -7.79 -0.76
N LYS A 74 -24.26 -8.76 -1.26
CA LYS A 74 -23.74 -10.03 -1.79
C LYS A 74 -22.80 -9.81 -2.97
N THR A 75 -23.17 -8.96 -3.93
CA THR A 75 -22.32 -8.64 -5.09
C THR A 75 -21.00 -8.01 -4.66
N ALA A 76 -21.03 -7.01 -3.77
CA ALA A 76 -19.80 -6.40 -3.25
C ALA A 76 -18.93 -7.41 -2.49
N MET A 77 -19.53 -8.27 -1.66
CA MET A 77 -18.78 -9.32 -0.96
C MET A 77 -18.12 -10.31 -1.94
N LYS A 78 -18.79 -10.68 -3.03
CA LYS A 78 -18.18 -11.51 -4.09
C LYS A 78 -17.02 -10.79 -4.79
N PHE A 79 -17.14 -9.48 -5.02
CA PHE A 79 -16.04 -8.67 -5.55
C PHE A 79 -14.84 -8.69 -4.59
N ILE A 80 -15.06 -8.48 -3.30
CA ILE A 80 -14.03 -8.51 -2.25
C ILE A 80 -13.32 -9.86 -2.24
N ILE A 81 -14.08 -10.94 -2.12
CA ILE A 81 -13.53 -12.31 -2.07
C ILE A 81 -12.68 -12.58 -3.32
N SER A 82 -13.09 -12.07 -4.48
CA SER A 82 -12.36 -12.24 -5.75
C SER A 82 -11.07 -11.42 -5.85
N LYS A 83 -10.98 -10.28 -5.15
CA LYS A 83 -9.82 -9.37 -5.19
C LYS A 83 -8.76 -9.66 -4.13
N LEU A 84 -9.12 -10.33 -3.04
CA LEU A 84 -8.17 -10.72 -2.00
C LEU A 84 -7.23 -11.83 -2.48
N ASP A 85 -5.95 -11.75 -2.10
CA ASP A 85 -4.90 -12.70 -2.46
C ASP A 85 -4.77 -13.81 -1.40
N PRO A 86 -4.18 -14.99 -1.70
CA PRO A 86 -3.94 -16.04 -0.69
C PRO A 86 -3.14 -15.61 0.55
N THR A 87 -2.41 -14.49 0.50
CA THR A 87 -1.74 -13.88 1.67
C THR A 87 -2.67 -13.07 2.57
N ASP A 88 -3.87 -12.74 2.10
CA ASP A 88 -4.92 -12.04 2.85
C ASP A 88 -5.84 -13.03 3.55
N ARG A 89 -6.47 -12.56 4.62
CA ARG A 89 -7.47 -13.31 5.38
C ARG A 89 -8.77 -12.52 5.48
N LEU A 90 -9.88 -13.22 5.37
CA LEU A 90 -11.22 -12.66 5.50
C LEU A 90 -11.97 -13.39 6.61
N SER A 91 -12.67 -12.63 7.44
CA SER A 91 -13.68 -13.11 8.37
C SER A 91 -15.01 -12.45 8.03
N ILE A 92 -16.10 -13.22 8.08
CA ILE A 92 -17.44 -12.71 7.82
C ILE A 92 -18.27 -12.88 9.10
N VAL A 93 -18.82 -11.78 9.56
CA VAL A 93 -19.73 -11.69 10.70
C VAL A 93 -21.02 -11.09 10.17
N SER A 94 -22.15 -11.75 10.42
CA SER A 94 -23.46 -11.19 10.13
C SER A 94 -24.14 -10.79 11.43
N PHE A 95 -24.94 -9.74 11.44
CA PHE A 95 -25.74 -9.40 12.61
C PHE A 95 -27.18 -9.05 12.23
N SER A 96 -28.10 -9.35 13.14
CA SER A 96 -29.46 -8.83 13.13
C SER A 96 -29.87 -8.55 14.58
N ASP A 97 -30.54 -9.50 15.23
CA ASP A 97 -30.83 -9.46 16.67
C ASP A 97 -29.57 -9.65 17.52
N GLU A 98 -28.70 -10.55 17.06
CA GLU A 98 -27.42 -10.94 17.65
C GLU A 98 -26.39 -11.10 16.53
N ALA A 99 -25.10 -11.03 16.87
CA ALA A 99 -24.00 -11.21 15.93
C ALA A 99 -23.56 -12.68 15.84
N THR A 100 -23.41 -13.16 14.61
CA THR A 100 -22.99 -14.54 14.30
C THR A 100 -21.74 -14.51 13.43
N VAL A 101 -20.68 -15.23 13.86
CA VAL A 101 -19.48 -15.44 13.04
C VAL A 101 -19.79 -16.51 11.99
N GLN A 102 -20.06 -16.08 10.76
CA GLN A 102 -20.31 -16.97 9.62
C GLN A 102 -19.02 -17.65 9.14
N CYS A 103 -17.90 -16.91 9.21
CA CYS A 103 -16.59 -17.42 8.87
C CYS A 103 -15.52 -16.81 9.79
N PRO A 104 -14.76 -17.64 10.54
CA PRO A 104 -13.59 -17.16 11.25
C PRO A 104 -12.51 -16.71 10.25
N LEU A 105 -11.47 -16.04 10.75
CA LEU A 105 -10.43 -15.47 9.88
C LEU A 105 -9.71 -16.58 9.09
N ARG A 106 -9.91 -16.60 7.76
CA ARG A 106 -9.43 -17.66 6.85
C ARG A 106 -8.64 -17.06 5.68
N CYS A 107 -7.57 -17.73 5.24
CA CYS A 107 -6.76 -17.30 4.08
C CYS A 107 -7.55 -17.41 2.77
N MET A 108 -7.40 -16.42 1.88
CA MET A 108 -8.15 -16.35 0.61
C MET A 108 -7.51 -17.19 -0.50
N THR A 109 -7.37 -18.49 -0.25
CA THR A 109 -7.02 -19.47 -1.30
C THR A 109 -8.17 -19.63 -2.28
N ARG A 110 -7.92 -20.13 -3.49
CA ARG A 110 -8.96 -20.36 -4.50
C ARG A 110 -10.16 -21.17 -3.96
N ALA A 111 -9.89 -22.28 -3.27
CA ALA A 111 -10.95 -23.09 -2.65
C ALA A 111 -11.75 -22.28 -1.61
N SER A 112 -11.06 -21.52 -0.75
CA SER A 112 -11.72 -20.67 0.25
C SER A 112 -12.55 -19.56 -0.41
N GLN A 113 -12.10 -19.00 -1.52
CA GLN A 113 -12.86 -18.00 -2.27
C GLN A 113 -14.14 -18.59 -2.87
N GLU A 114 -14.08 -19.79 -3.45
CA GLU A 114 -15.23 -20.49 -4.01
C GLU A 114 -16.26 -20.83 -2.91
N GLU A 115 -15.82 -21.40 -1.79
CA GLU A 115 -16.68 -21.71 -0.64
C GLU A 115 -17.33 -20.47 -0.03
N LEU A 116 -16.58 -19.37 0.14
CA LEU A 116 -17.13 -18.15 0.73
C LEU A 116 -18.09 -17.41 -0.22
N LYS A 117 -17.87 -17.48 -1.54
CA LYS A 117 -18.83 -16.94 -2.51
C LYS A 117 -20.17 -17.68 -2.45
N ASP A 118 -20.12 -19.00 -2.29
CA ASP A 118 -21.32 -19.82 -2.11
C ASP A 118 -22.03 -19.50 -0.79
N MET A 119 -21.28 -19.40 0.32
CA MET A 119 -21.84 -19.01 1.62
C MET A 119 -22.47 -17.61 1.58
N VAL A 120 -21.83 -16.64 0.92
CA VAL A 120 -22.41 -15.30 0.75
C VAL A 120 -23.71 -15.35 -0.06
N GLU A 121 -23.76 -16.17 -1.12
CA GLU A 121 -24.95 -16.29 -1.97
C GLU A 121 -26.11 -16.98 -1.24
N ASN A 122 -25.84 -18.10 -0.59
CA ASN A 122 -26.86 -19.02 -0.09
C ASN A 122 -27.09 -18.91 1.44
N GLY A 123 -26.06 -18.55 2.19
CA GLY A 123 -26.06 -18.49 3.65
C GLY A 123 -26.60 -17.18 4.23
N LEU A 124 -26.36 -16.04 3.57
CA LEU A 124 -26.86 -14.74 4.04
C LEU A 124 -28.34 -14.55 3.71
N LYS A 125 -29.17 -14.46 4.74
CA LYS A 125 -30.62 -14.26 4.67
C LYS A 125 -31.05 -13.12 5.57
N ALA A 126 -31.88 -12.23 5.03
CA ALA A 126 -32.33 -11.06 5.77
C ALA A 126 -33.51 -11.38 6.71
N GLY A 127 -33.42 -10.97 7.97
CA GLY A 127 -34.44 -11.15 9.01
C GLY A 127 -33.99 -10.63 10.38
N GLY A 128 -34.93 -10.47 11.30
CA GLY A 128 -34.66 -9.93 12.64
C GLY A 128 -34.54 -8.40 12.68
N ASN A 129 -34.05 -7.88 13.81
CA ASN A 129 -33.81 -6.46 14.07
C ASN A 129 -32.36 -6.03 13.73
N THR A 130 -31.92 -4.85 14.19
CA THR A 130 -30.61 -4.25 13.88
C THR A 130 -29.84 -3.92 15.17
N ASN A 131 -28.91 -4.79 15.56
CA ASN A 131 -28.08 -4.67 16.76
C ASN A 131 -26.59 -4.44 16.42
N ILE A 132 -26.26 -3.21 16.00
CA ILE A 132 -24.91 -2.82 15.59
C ILE A 132 -23.89 -3.02 16.73
N ALA A 133 -24.29 -2.71 17.97
CA ALA A 133 -23.40 -2.81 19.13
C ALA A 133 -22.87 -4.25 19.33
N ASP A 134 -23.71 -5.26 19.12
CA ASP A 134 -23.29 -6.66 19.24
C ASP A 134 -22.36 -7.09 18.10
N GLY A 135 -22.63 -6.61 16.87
CA GLY A 135 -21.73 -6.77 15.74
C GLY A 135 -20.33 -6.20 16.00
N LEU A 136 -20.26 -5.06 16.70
CA LEU A 136 -18.99 -4.45 17.11
C LEU A 136 -18.30 -5.19 18.26
N LYS A 137 -19.02 -5.82 19.19
CA LYS A 137 -18.42 -6.59 20.30
C LYS A 137 -17.59 -7.78 19.82
N VAL A 138 -17.98 -8.42 18.71
CA VAL A 138 -17.19 -9.48 18.06
C VAL A 138 -15.79 -8.99 17.65
N LEU A 139 -15.59 -7.67 17.60
CA LEU A 139 -14.33 -7.01 17.27
C LEU A 139 -13.48 -6.74 18.51
N ALA A 140 -14.09 -6.50 19.67
CA ALA A 140 -13.43 -6.17 20.94
C ALA A 140 -12.57 -7.31 21.54
N HIS A 141 -12.67 -8.54 21.00
CA HIS A 141 -11.82 -9.66 21.41
C HIS A 141 -10.70 -10.00 20.41
N ARG A 142 -10.59 -9.26 19.28
CA ARG A 142 -9.62 -9.59 18.23
C ARG A 142 -8.28 -8.92 18.47
N ARG A 143 -7.23 -9.72 18.68
CA ARG A 143 -5.86 -9.21 18.80
C ARG A 143 -5.26 -8.91 17.42
N HIS A 144 -4.75 -7.70 17.24
CA HIS A 144 -3.94 -7.36 16.08
C HIS A 144 -2.66 -8.20 16.08
N VAL A 145 -2.35 -8.85 14.95
CA VAL A 145 -1.12 -9.64 14.78
C VAL A 145 -0.10 -8.78 14.05
N GLY A 146 1.03 -8.50 14.71
CA GLY A 146 2.09 -7.65 14.15
C GLY A 146 2.56 -8.13 12.77
N GLY A 147 2.78 -7.18 11.85
CA GLY A 147 3.22 -7.43 10.48
C GLY A 147 2.10 -7.65 9.46
N ARG A 148 0.83 -7.47 9.85
CA ARG A 148 -0.35 -7.53 8.98
C ARG A 148 -1.22 -6.29 9.17
N VAL A 149 -1.97 -5.93 8.14
CA VAL A 149 -2.94 -4.82 8.17
C VAL A 149 -4.24 -5.36 8.74
N GLY A 150 -4.77 -4.74 9.78
CA GLY A 150 -6.05 -5.13 10.37
C GLY A 150 -7.10 -4.11 10.01
N SER A 151 -8.22 -4.52 9.42
CA SER A 151 -9.30 -3.59 9.08
C SER A 151 -10.68 -4.22 9.20
N ILE A 152 -11.62 -3.41 9.62
CA ILE A 152 -13.03 -3.78 9.76
C ILE A 152 -13.82 -2.98 8.74
N VAL A 153 -14.74 -3.66 8.06
CA VAL A 153 -15.78 -3.00 7.27
C VAL A 153 -17.13 -3.38 7.84
N LEU A 154 -17.88 -2.36 8.27
CA LEU A 154 -19.25 -2.48 8.72
C LEU A 154 -20.18 -1.96 7.62
N MET A 155 -21.17 -2.76 7.22
CA MET A 155 -22.17 -2.38 6.21
C MET A 155 -23.56 -2.48 6.85
N SER A 156 -24.32 -1.38 6.86
CA SER A 156 -25.66 -1.34 7.47
C SER A 156 -26.54 -0.25 6.84
N ASP A 157 -27.84 -0.53 6.73
CA ASP A 157 -28.88 0.40 6.26
C ASP A 157 -29.78 0.91 7.40
N GLY A 158 -29.57 0.37 8.61
CA GLY A 158 -30.55 0.40 9.67
C GLY A 158 -30.19 1.39 10.78
N GLU A 159 -31.20 2.15 11.20
CA GLU A 159 -31.19 2.85 12.47
C GLU A 159 -31.24 1.79 13.59
N GLN A 160 -30.26 1.84 14.50
CA GLN A 160 -30.16 0.88 15.58
C GLN A 160 -31.45 0.86 16.41
N ASN A 161 -32.15 -0.27 16.40
CA ASN A 161 -33.44 -0.44 17.06
C ASN A 161 -33.41 -1.49 18.19
N ARG A 162 -32.24 -2.09 18.43
CA ARG A 162 -31.99 -3.07 19.50
C ARG A 162 -30.56 -2.93 20.05
N GLY A 163 -30.41 -3.22 21.35
CA GLY A 163 -29.11 -3.21 22.05
C GLY A 163 -28.74 -1.85 22.68
N GLY A 164 -27.55 -1.79 23.28
CA GLY A 164 -26.96 -0.53 23.81
C GLY A 164 -26.45 0.36 22.67
N LYS A 165 -26.15 1.64 22.94
CA LYS A 165 -25.72 2.57 21.88
C LYS A 165 -24.43 2.08 21.21
N ALA A 166 -24.45 1.80 19.90
CA ALA A 166 -23.27 1.37 19.17
C ALA A 166 -22.13 2.40 19.21
N GLU A 167 -22.48 3.69 19.34
CA GLU A 167 -21.51 4.76 19.52
C GLU A 167 -20.70 4.62 20.83
N GLU A 168 -21.21 3.94 21.85
CA GLU A 168 -20.53 3.78 23.14
C GLU A 168 -19.64 2.53 23.20
N VAL A 169 -19.65 1.68 22.15
CA VAL A 169 -18.78 0.51 22.08
C VAL A 169 -17.34 0.96 21.93
N ASP A 170 -16.48 0.48 22.82
CA ASP A 170 -15.05 0.74 22.75
C ASP A 170 -14.45 -0.06 21.57
N ILE A 171 -13.95 0.67 20.59
CA ILE A 171 -13.32 0.11 19.40
C ILE A 171 -11.83 0.18 19.66
N MET A 172 -11.15 -0.97 19.63
CA MET A 172 -9.71 -1.04 19.89
C MET A 172 -8.94 0.05 19.13
N ASP A 173 -8.06 0.75 19.84
CA ASP A 173 -7.35 1.95 19.36
C ASP A 173 -6.54 1.75 18.06
N ASN A 174 -6.24 0.50 17.67
CA ASN A 174 -5.32 0.17 16.58
C ASN A 174 -5.96 -0.50 15.34
N VAL A 175 -7.29 -0.47 15.19
CA VAL A 175 -7.95 -1.07 14.00
C VAL A 175 -8.87 -0.07 13.32
N ALA A 176 -8.65 0.17 12.03
CA ALA A 176 -9.51 1.03 11.23
C ALA A 176 -10.89 0.39 11.01
N VAL A 177 -11.97 1.15 11.29
CA VAL A 177 -13.36 0.75 11.03
C VAL A 177 -13.93 1.64 9.93
N TYR A 178 -14.18 1.04 8.77
CA TYR A 178 -14.85 1.69 7.66
C TYR A 178 -16.33 1.34 7.69
N THR A 179 -17.19 2.35 7.65
CA THR A 179 -18.64 2.14 7.75
C THR A 179 -19.30 2.50 6.42
N PHE A 180 -20.20 1.65 5.94
CA PHE A 180 -20.98 1.85 4.72
C PHE A 180 -22.46 1.96 5.10
N GLY A 181 -23.02 3.15 4.88
CA GLY A 181 -24.43 3.43 5.09
C GLY A 181 -25.20 3.33 3.78
N PHE A 182 -26.20 2.44 3.71
CA PHE A 182 -27.07 2.33 2.54
C PHE A 182 -28.27 3.26 2.64
N GLY A 183 -28.51 4.01 1.57
CA GLY A 183 -29.59 4.98 1.54
C GLY A 183 -29.32 6.14 2.50
N ALA A 184 -30.30 7.01 2.64
CA ALA A 184 -30.18 8.22 3.45
C ALA A 184 -30.96 8.07 4.77
N GLY A 185 -30.30 8.30 5.91
CA GLY A 185 -30.97 8.22 7.22
C GLY A 185 -30.13 8.77 8.37
N GLU A 186 -30.71 8.80 9.57
CA GLU A 186 -30.01 9.32 10.76
C GLU A 186 -28.90 8.37 11.23
N PHE A 187 -28.94 7.09 10.82
CA PHE A 187 -27.87 6.11 11.03
C PHE A 187 -26.50 6.60 10.51
N SER A 188 -26.47 7.51 9.53
CA SER A 188 -25.23 8.12 9.05
C SER A 188 -24.43 8.81 10.16
N LYS A 189 -25.10 9.41 11.16
CA LYS A 189 -24.42 9.99 12.32
C LYS A 189 -23.78 8.90 13.19
N VAL A 190 -24.51 7.83 13.47
CA VAL A 190 -24.01 6.68 14.25
C VAL A 190 -22.82 6.01 13.57
N LEU A 191 -22.96 5.68 12.28
CA LEU A 191 -21.89 5.08 11.48
C LEU A 191 -20.69 6.01 11.30
N GLY A 192 -20.93 7.32 11.18
CA GLY A 192 -19.89 8.35 11.17
C GLY A 192 -19.14 8.45 12.49
N THR A 193 -19.84 8.37 13.62
CA THR A 193 -19.25 8.33 14.96
C THR A 193 -18.38 7.08 15.14
N ILE A 194 -18.88 5.91 14.75
CA ILE A 194 -18.13 4.64 14.80
C ILE A 194 -16.84 4.74 13.98
N ALA A 195 -16.93 5.19 12.73
CA ALA A 195 -15.74 5.34 11.87
C ALA A 195 -14.74 6.36 12.42
N SER A 196 -15.23 7.52 12.86
CA SER A 196 -14.39 8.62 13.36
C SER A 196 -13.73 8.32 14.71
N LYS A 197 -14.19 7.34 15.48
CA LYS A 197 -13.49 6.85 16.69
C LYS A 197 -12.27 5.98 16.36
N SER A 198 -12.35 5.18 15.30
CA SER A 198 -11.28 4.26 14.92
C SER A 198 -10.12 4.95 14.17
N GLN A 199 -8.88 4.52 14.40
CA GLN A 199 -7.72 5.07 13.71
C GLN A 199 -7.81 4.81 12.20
N GLY A 200 -8.03 5.88 11.41
CA GLY A 200 -8.10 5.81 9.95
C GLY A 200 -9.44 5.39 9.34
N GLY A 201 -10.50 5.22 10.14
CA GLY A 201 -11.84 4.85 9.67
C GLY A 201 -12.60 6.01 9.01
N THR A 202 -13.29 5.74 7.91
CA THR A 202 -14.13 6.70 7.17
C THR A 202 -15.55 6.17 6.95
N PHE A 203 -16.51 7.08 6.85
CA PHE A 203 -17.91 6.75 6.55
C PHE A 203 -18.20 6.94 5.06
N TYR A 204 -18.72 5.91 4.42
CA TYR A 204 -19.12 5.87 3.02
C TYR A 204 -20.65 5.91 2.93
N PHE A 205 -21.17 7.00 2.38
CA PHE A 205 -22.59 7.11 2.04
C PHE A 205 -22.83 6.51 0.65
N VAL A 206 -23.66 5.46 0.59
CA VAL A 206 -24.06 4.77 -0.62
C VAL A 206 -25.50 5.16 -0.93
N LYS A 207 -25.70 5.99 -1.97
CA LYS A 207 -27.04 6.47 -2.33
C LYS A 207 -27.86 5.34 -2.99
N ASP A 208 -29.17 5.42 -2.88
CA ASP A 208 -30.09 4.49 -3.54
C ASP A 208 -29.82 4.44 -5.05
N GLY A 209 -29.89 3.23 -5.61
CA GLY A 209 -29.53 2.98 -7.01
C GLY A 209 -28.03 2.91 -7.32
N GLU A 210 -27.14 3.27 -6.40
CA GLU A 210 -25.69 3.17 -6.63
C GLU A 210 -25.12 1.77 -6.34
N SER A 211 -23.93 1.51 -6.91
CA SER A 211 -23.14 0.30 -6.72
C SER A 211 -22.37 0.32 -5.40
N LEU A 212 -22.68 -0.61 -4.49
CA LEU A 212 -21.86 -0.81 -3.29
C LEU A 212 -20.44 -1.27 -3.64
N SER A 213 -20.29 -2.11 -4.67
CA SER A 213 -18.98 -2.63 -5.10
C SER A 213 -18.05 -1.48 -5.50
N GLU A 214 -18.54 -0.47 -6.22
CA GLU A 214 -17.74 0.70 -6.61
C GLU A 214 -17.29 1.52 -5.39
N HIS A 215 -18.17 1.76 -4.42
CA HIS A 215 -17.82 2.46 -3.18
C HIS A 215 -16.76 1.69 -2.38
N PHE A 216 -16.97 0.39 -2.21
CA PHE A 216 -16.05 -0.49 -1.49
C PHE A 216 -14.70 -0.63 -2.20
N SER A 217 -14.69 -0.68 -3.53
CA SER A 217 -13.47 -0.86 -4.32
C SER A 217 -12.42 0.21 -4.02
N GLN A 218 -12.85 1.42 -3.65
CA GLN A 218 -11.97 2.53 -3.30
C GLN A 218 -11.19 2.24 -2.03
N ILE A 219 -11.87 1.76 -0.98
CA ILE A 219 -11.16 1.40 0.25
C ILE A 219 -10.33 0.13 0.07
N LEU A 220 -10.83 -0.85 -0.67
CA LEU A 220 -10.09 -2.08 -0.95
C LEU A 220 -8.78 -1.80 -1.70
N ALA A 221 -8.79 -0.86 -2.63
CA ALA A 221 -7.58 -0.38 -3.30
C ALA A 221 -6.55 0.17 -2.30
N GLY A 222 -6.99 0.97 -1.32
CA GLY A 222 -6.15 1.46 -0.23
C GLY A 222 -5.60 0.33 0.65
N LEU A 223 -6.49 -0.50 1.20
CA LEU A 223 -6.14 -1.61 2.11
C LEU A 223 -5.20 -2.64 1.47
N THR A 224 -5.38 -2.89 0.18
CA THR A 224 -4.50 -3.79 -0.58
C THR A 224 -3.24 -3.10 -1.11
N SER A 225 -3.02 -1.82 -0.81
CA SER A 225 -1.81 -1.06 -1.18
C SER A 225 -1.06 -0.48 0.02
N VAL A 226 -1.32 -0.97 1.24
CA VAL A 226 -0.57 -0.54 2.44
C VAL A 226 0.90 -0.96 2.32
N VAL A 227 1.78 0.03 2.28
CA VAL A 227 3.24 -0.14 2.14
C VAL A 227 4.02 0.28 3.39
N VAL A 228 3.35 1.00 4.30
CA VAL A 228 3.89 1.49 5.57
C VAL A 228 2.87 1.20 6.68
N GLN A 229 3.36 0.68 7.80
CA GLN A 229 2.60 0.40 9.01
C GLN A 229 3.20 1.15 10.19
N ASP A 230 2.38 1.53 11.16
CA ASP A 230 2.80 2.27 12.37
C ASP A 230 3.67 3.50 12.03
N LEU A 231 3.16 4.32 11.12
CA LEU A 231 3.74 5.61 10.76
C LEU A 231 3.45 6.63 11.87
N LYS A 232 4.52 7.20 12.42
CA LYS A 232 4.48 8.31 13.36
C LYS A 232 5.27 9.48 12.81
N LEU A 233 4.78 10.69 13.03
CA LEU A 233 5.50 11.94 12.77
C LEU A 233 5.70 12.64 14.11
N THR A 234 6.95 12.86 14.49
CA THR A 234 7.27 13.68 15.66
C THR A 234 7.80 15.02 15.19
N VAL A 235 7.35 16.09 15.83
CA VAL A 235 7.81 17.46 15.62
C VAL A 235 8.34 18.02 16.93
N TRP A 236 9.39 18.82 16.86
CA TRP A 236 10.03 19.47 18.01
C TRP A 236 10.13 20.96 17.78
N ASP A 237 9.69 21.75 18.75
CA ASP A 237 10.04 23.16 18.78
C ASP A 237 11.54 23.35 19.01
N GLN A 238 12.02 24.59 18.88
CA GLN A 238 13.41 24.92 19.06
C GLN A 238 13.57 25.88 20.24
N PRO A 239 14.24 25.47 21.33
CA PRO A 239 14.43 26.31 22.49
C PRO A 239 14.96 27.69 22.10
N ARG A 240 14.29 28.75 22.60
CA ARG A 240 14.55 30.17 22.32
C ARG A 240 14.23 30.66 20.90
N HIS A 241 13.89 29.77 19.95
CA HIS A 241 13.60 30.13 18.57
C HIS A 241 12.14 29.94 18.18
N SER A 242 11.43 29.02 18.84
CA SER A 242 10.00 28.78 18.62
C SER A 242 9.37 28.06 19.80
N LYS A 243 8.04 28.06 19.84
CA LYS A 243 7.22 27.19 20.69
C LYS A 243 6.08 26.62 19.86
N ILE A 244 5.80 25.33 19.96
CA ILE A 244 4.60 24.73 19.35
C ILE A 244 3.39 25.15 20.18
N ASP A 245 2.42 25.77 19.53
CA ASP A 245 1.13 26.14 20.14
C ASP A 245 0.06 25.11 19.83
N LYS A 246 -0.02 24.69 18.55
CA LYS A 246 -1.04 23.75 18.09
C LYS A 246 -0.51 22.92 16.92
N VAL A 247 -0.88 21.64 16.90
CA VAL A 247 -0.66 20.73 15.77
C VAL A 247 -2.01 20.27 15.23
N GLU A 248 -2.30 20.62 13.97
CA GLU A 248 -3.51 20.19 13.26
C GLU A 248 -3.17 19.03 12.33
N ALA A 249 -3.56 17.83 12.74
CA ALA A 249 -3.38 16.59 11.98
C ALA A 249 -4.71 15.87 11.70
N GLY A 250 -5.84 16.60 11.73
CA GLY A 250 -7.17 16.00 11.61
C GLY A 250 -7.47 15.06 12.79
N GLY A 251 -7.94 13.85 12.51
CA GLY A 251 -8.24 12.85 13.54
C GLY A 251 -7.05 12.01 14.00
N TYR A 252 -5.84 12.36 13.59
CA TYR A 252 -4.62 11.66 13.98
C TYR A 252 -3.99 12.35 15.19
N HIS A 253 -4.03 11.67 16.33
CA HIS A 253 -3.35 12.06 17.55
C HIS A 253 -2.83 10.79 18.22
N ASP A 254 -1.78 10.90 19.03
CA ASP A 254 -1.34 9.79 19.87
C ASP A 254 -2.07 9.89 21.23
N PRO A 255 -3.10 9.06 21.51
CA PRO A 255 -3.81 9.08 22.79
C PRO A 255 -2.96 8.57 23.96
N HIS A 256 -1.82 7.93 23.67
CA HIS A 256 -0.88 7.40 24.66
C HIS A 256 0.39 8.24 24.77
N ALA A 257 0.51 9.34 24.03
CA ALA A 257 1.58 10.29 24.27
C ALA A 257 1.42 10.85 25.70
N PRO A 258 2.48 10.83 26.53
CA PRO A 258 2.41 11.44 27.86
C PRO A 258 1.94 12.89 27.70
N ALA A 259 0.97 13.31 28.51
CA ALA A 259 0.33 14.62 28.44
C ALA A 259 1.26 15.81 28.75
N ASP A 260 2.57 15.58 28.82
CA ASP A 260 3.59 16.56 29.15
C ASP A 260 4.96 15.99 28.77
N ASP A 261 5.31 16.02 27.48
CA ASP A 261 6.69 15.71 27.07
C ASP A 261 7.56 16.93 27.42
N ARG A 262 8.44 16.76 28.41
CA ARG A 262 9.35 17.78 28.95
C ARG A 262 10.32 18.41 27.93
N ASP A 263 10.20 18.05 26.65
CA ASP A 263 11.14 18.30 25.56
C ASP A 263 10.56 19.14 24.39
N GLY A 264 9.34 19.68 24.52
CA GLY A 264 8.76 20.56 23.49
C GLY A 264 8.35 19.83 22.19
N SER A 265 8.05 18.53 22.29
CA SER A 265 7.69 17.68 21.15
C SER A 265 6.22 17.29 21.10
N VAL A 266 5.72 17.08 19.87
CA VAL A 266 4.39 16.53 19.62
C VAL A 266 4.51 15.37 18.62
N THR A 267 3.92 14.23 18.96
CA THR A 267 3.87 13.05 18.07
C THR A 267 2.48 12.82 17.53
N VAL A 268 2.39 12.67 16.21
CA VAL A 268 1.19 12.34 15.45
C VAL A 268 1.27 10.90 14.98
N SER A 269 0.34 10.07 15.40
CA SER A 269 0.26 8.65 15.02
C SER A 269 -0.74 8.44 13.87
N PHE A 270 -0.21 8.20 12.66
CA PHE A 270 -1.02 7.97 11.45
C PHE A 270 -1.45 6.52 11.28
N GLY A 271 -0.70 5.58 11.85
CA GLY A 271 -0.93 4.16 11.64
C GLY A 271 -0.48 3.74 10.25
N GLU A 272 -1.41 3.58 9.32
CA GLU A 272 -1.13 3.02 7.99
C GLU A 272 -1.12 4.08 6.88
N LEU A 273 -0.21 3.90 5.92
CA LEU A 273 -0.12 4.71 4.70
C LEU A 273 -0.22 3.82 3.46
N PHE A 274 -1.17 4.13 2.58
CA PHE A 274 -1.35 3.47 1.29
C PHE A 274 -0.29 3.94 0.28
N SER A 275 -0.04 3.13 -0.74
CA SER A 275 0.91 3.52 -1.78
C SER A 275 0.41 4.73 -2.56
N GLY A 276 1.29 5.73 -2.70
CA GLY A 276 0.96 7.03 -3.30
C GLY A 276 -0.02 7.88 -2.47
N GLU A 277 -0.29 7.53 -1.21
CA GLU A 277 -1.09 8.37 -0.30
C GLU A 277 -0.25 9.49 0.31
N GLU A 278 -0.90 10.61 0.60
CA GLU A 278 -0.33 11.77 1.29
C GLU A 278 -1.09 12.07 2.59
N ARG A 279 -0.35 12.56 3.58
CA ARG A 279 -0.85 13.09 4.85
C ARG A 279 -0.26 14.46 5.11
N LYS A 280 -1.09 15.37 5.58
CA LYS A 280 -0.74 16.77 5.83
C LYS A 280 -0.92 17.11 7.31
N VAL A 281 0.02 17.89 7.84
CA VAL A 281 -0.02 18.39 9.22
C VAL A 281 0.34 19.87 9.21
N ILE A 282 -0.46 20.70 9.86
CA ILE A 282 -0.10 22.09 10.12
C ILE A 282 0.42 22.20 11.55
N VAL A 283 1.61 22.75 11.70
CA VAL A 283 2.19 23.13 12.99
C VAL A 283 2.09 24.65 13.12
N HIS A 284 1.39 25.12 14.15
CA HIS A 284 1.34 26.53 14.53
C HIS A 284 2.45 26.80 15.54
N LEU A 285 3.39 27.66 15.13
CA LEU A 285 4.56 28.04 15.91
C LEU A 285 4.43 29.47 16.39
N LEU A 286 4.74 29.70 17.65
CA LEU A 286 5.00 31.03 18.19
C LEU A 286 6.49 31.32 18.09
N LEU A 287 6.87 32.31 17.29
CA LEU A 287 8.24 32.80 17.19
C LEU A 287 8.43 33.95 18.20
N PRO A 288 9.38 33.88 19.15
CA PRO A 288 9.62 34.93 20.12
C PRO A 288 10.24 36.17 19.47
N ALA A 289 10.09 37.32 20.13
CA ALA A 289 10.71 38.57 19.68
C ALA A 289 12.24 38.48 19.72
N VAL A 290 12.91 39.08 18.75
CA VAL A 290 14.38 39.18 18.65
C VAL A 290 14.81 40.62 18.39
N ASP A 291 15.90 41.06 19.00
CA ASP A 291 16.27 42.49 19.00
C ASP A 291 16.93 42.97 17.69
N ARG A 292 17.44 42.03 16.87
CA ARG A 292 18.25 42.34 15.68
C ARG A 292 17.95 41.38 14.55
N ASP A 293 18.18 41.86 13.33
CA ASP A 293 18.13 41.04 12.13
C ASP A 293 19.14 39.89 12.22
N GLU A 294 18.68 38.68 11.93
CA GLU A 294 19.52 37.50 11.85
C GLU A 294 20.15 37.42 10.45
N TYR A 295 21.48 37.31 10.42
CA TYR A 295 22.21 37.21 9.15
C TYR A 295 22.04 35.84 8.48
N ARG A 296 21.80 34.80 9.27
CA ARG A 296 21.56 33.42 8.81
C ARG A 296 20.16 32.98 9.20
N ALA A 297 19.60 32.05 8.43
CA ALA A 297 18.38 31.38 8.83
C ALA A 297 18.66 30.46 10.02
N THR A 298 17.76 30.46 10.99
CA THR A 298 17.80 29.65 12.20
C THR A 298 16.71 28.59 12.14
N THR A 299 16.99 27.39 12.62
CA THR A 299 15.97 26.34 12.66
C THR A 299 14.91 26.68 13.70
N VAL A 300 13.64 26.61 13.29
CA VAL A 300 12.48 26.87 14.17
C VAL A 300 11.62 25.63 14.39
N LEU A 301 11.87 24.54 13.67
CA LEU A 301 11.14 23.28 13.82
C LEU A 301 11.99 22.12 13.31
N PHE A 302 12.04 21.04 14.08
CA PHE A 302 12.44 19.73 13.56
C PHE A 302 11.23 18.85 13.34
N ALA A 303 11.30 17.99 12.34
CA ALA A 303 10.29 16.97 12.08
C ALA A 303 10.95 15.66 11.65
N GLN A 304 10.40 14.53 12.07
CA GLN A 304 10.93 13.21 11.76
C GLN A 304 9.82 12.15 11.68
N CYS A 305 9.93 11.25 10.69
CA CYS A 305 9.04 10.10 10.58
C CYS A 305 9.69 8.85 11.19
N CYS A 306 8.88 8.09 11.92
CA CYS A 306 9.23 6.76 12.45
C CYS A 306 8.23 5.73 11.89
N ILE A 307 8.71 4.55 11.52
CA ILE A 307 7.92 3.44 10.98
C ILE A 307 8.25 2.18 11.77
N GLN A 308 7.25 1.56 12.42
CA GLN A 308 7.44 0.35 13.22
C GLN A 308 8.59 0.47 14.25
N GLY A 309 8.71 1.65 14.88
CA GLY A 309 9.78 1.94 15.84
C GLY A 309 11.18 2.15 15.22
N LYS A 310 11.31 2.14 13.89
CA LYS A 310 12.56 2.49 13.18
C LYS A 310 12.46 3.88 12.58
N TYR A 311 13.39 4.76 12.98
CA TYR A 311 13.50 6.10 12.44
C TYR A 311 14.00 6.08 10.99
N MET A 312 13.32 6.78 10.09
CA MET A 312 13.79 6.94 8.70
C MET A 312 14.71 8.15 8.61
N CYS A 313 15.99 7.91 8.33
CA CYS A 313 17.00 8.94 8.14
C CYS A 313 16.99 9.43 6.70
N SER A 314 16.91 10.75 6.47
CA SER A 314 17.32 11.37 5.21
C SER A 314 18.83 11.61 5.22
N PRO A 315 19.57 11.56 4.09
CA PRO A 315 21.02 11.40 4.12
C PRO A 315 21.69 12.76 4.34
N ARG A 316 21.81 13.17 5.61
CA ARG A 316 22.91 13.94 6.26
C ARG A 316 22.49 14.65 7.55
N ASP A 317 21.19 14.80 7.80
CA ASP A 317 20.67 15.39 9.03
C ASP A 317 19.56 14.48 9.59
N GLU A 318 19.66 14.14 10.86
CA GLU A 318 18.77 13.19 11.56
C GLU A 318 17.28 13.60 11.54
N HIS A 319 16.98 14.86 11.19
CA HIS A 319 15.65 15.48 11.19
C HIS A 319 15.45 16.40 9.98
N LEU A 320 14.21 16.51 9.47
CA LEU A 320 13.82 17.60 8.58
C LEU A 320 13.87 18.92 9.37
N ARG A 321 14.59 19.92 8.84
CA ARG A 321 14.70 21.26 9.44
C ARG A 321 13.83 22.27 8.71
N CYS A 322 13.11 23.09 9.45
CA CYS A 322 12.48 24.29 8.93
C CYS A 322 13.28 25.51 9.38
N ASP A 323 13.99 26.15 8.45
CA ASP A 323 14.88 27.26 8.75
C ASP A 323 14.26 28.60 8.32
N MET A 324 14.29 29.59 9.22
CA MET A 324 13.72 30.92 9.00
C MET A 324 14.71 32.01 9.35
N ARG A 325 14.75 33.08 8.56
CA ARG A 325 15.55 34.28 8.82
C ARG A 325 14.70 35.37 9.46
N ARG A 326 15.04 35.81 10.67
CA ARG A 326 14.34 36.92 11.34
C ARG A 326 14.84 38.26 10.80
N THR A 327 13.98 39.09 10.22
CA THR A 327 14.38 40.37 9.59
C THR A 327 13.25 41.42 9.62
N ARG A 328 13.59 42.71 9.80
CA ARG A 328 12.64 43.83 9.68
C ARG A 328 12.02 43.97 8.29
N THR A 329 12.71 43.46 7.27
CA THR A 329 12.26 43.53 5.87
C THR A 329 11.40 42.33 5.47
N ALA A 330 11.04 41.45 6.40
CA ALA A 330 10.20 40.31 6.10
C ALA A 330 8.92 40.82 5.40
N MET A 331 8.55 40.18 4.29
CA MET A 331 7.28 40.47 3.62
C MET A 331 6.12 40.35 4.62
N SER A 332 4.97 40.97 4.29
CA SER A 332 3.80 41.06 5.17
C SER A 332 3.65 39.83 6.08
N PRO A 333 3.46 40.01 7.40
CA PRO A 333 3.22 38.91 8.34
C PRO A 333 2.12 37.93 7.87
N ASP A 334 1.19 38.39 7.02
CA ASP A 334 0.08 37.60 6.49
C ASP A 334 0.40 36.86 5.17
N ALA A 335 1.62 37.00 4.64
CA ALA A 335 2.04 36.38 3.39
C ALA A 335 2.29 34.88 3.59
N VAL A 336 1.22 34.09 3.61
CA VAL A 336 1.29 32.63 3.76
C VAL A 336 1.54 31.97 2.40
N LYS A 337 2.39 30.94 2.37
CA LYS A 337 2.61 30.14 1.15
C LYS A 337 1.30 29.54 0.61
N PRO A 338 1.14 29.42 -0.72
CA PRO A 338 -0.10 28.92 -1.30
C PRO A 338 -0.53 27.53 -0.80
N GLU A 339 0.43 26.63 -0.58
CA GLU A 339 0.19 25.27 -0.08
C GLU A 339 -0.32 25.29 1.37
N VAL A 340 0.31 26.10 2.22
CA VAL A 340 -0.08 26.27 3.63
C VAL A 340 -1.48 26.90 3.72
N LYS A 341 -1.73 27.93 2.91
CA LYS A 341 -3.03 28.60 2.86
C LYS A 341 -4.14 27.66 2.38
N ALA A 342 -3.89 26.86 1.35
CA ALA A 342 -4.85 25.89 0.85
C ALA A 342 -5.22 24.84 1.92
N GLU A 343 -4.25 24.38 2.70
CA GLU A 343 -4.49 23.41 3.76
C GLU A 343 -5.21 24.03 4.96
N LEU A 344 -4.87 25.26 5.37
CA LEU A 344 -5.61 25.98 6.42
C LEU A 344 -7.09 26.14 6.05
N VAL A 345 -7.37 26.48 4.79
CA VAL A 345 -8.73 26.58 4.25
C VAL A 345 -9.45 25.23 4.31
N ARG A 346 -8.76 24.12 3.99
CA ARG A 346 -9.32 22.76 4.11
C ARG A 346 -9.63 22.39 5.57
N CYS A 347 -8.75 22.74 6.51
CA CYS A 347 -8.97 22.53 7.94
C CYS A 347 -10.20 23.31 8.43
N GLY A 348 -10.33 24.59 8.06
CA GLY A 348 -11.52 25.40 8.38
C GLY A 348 -12.81 24.82 7.80
N HIS A 349 -12.79 24.36 6.54
CA HIS A 349 -13.93 23.66 5.92
C HIS A 349 -14.31 22.39 6.69
N THR A 350 -13.32 21.61 7.13
CA THR A 350 -13.54 20.38 7.90
C THR A 350 -14.24 20.65 9.23
N GLU A 351 -13.81 21.69 9.96
CA GLU A 351 -14.48 22.09 11.21
C GLU A 351 -15.90 22.60 10.96
N ARG A 352 -16.14 23.31 9.85
CA ARG A 352 -17.50 23.72 9.49
C ARG A 352 -18.40 22.52 9.22
N LEU A 353 -17.94 21.52 8.47
CA LEU A 353 -18.68 20.28 8.25
C LEU A 353 -18.97 19.56 9.57
N ARG A 354 -18.01 19.54 10.51
CA ARG A 354 -18.19 18.98 11.84
C ARG A 354 -19.29 19.71 12.62
N GLU A 355 -19.31 21.03 12.61
CA GLU A 355 -20.39 21.80 13.26
C GLU A 355 -21.75 21.49 12.66
N VAL A 356 -21.84 21.45 11.32
CA VAL A 356 -23.09 21.14 10.61
C VAL A 356 -23.56 19.71 10.89
N SER A 357 -22.64 18.76 11.01
CA SER A 357 -22.97 17.35 11.31
C SER A 357 -23.72 17.16 12.63
N LYS A 358 -23.60 18.12 13.57
CA LYS A 358 -24.24 18.10 14.89
C LYS A 358 -25.66 18.69 14.88
N LEU A 359 -26.08 19.33 13.79
CA LEU A 359 -27.40 19.94 13.67
C LEU A 359 -28.50 18.89 13.47
N GLN A 360 -29.75 19.28 13.71
CA GLN A 360 -30.95 18.44 13.53
C GLN A 360 -31.72 18.85 12.28
N GLU A 361 -32.67 18.02 11.84
CA GLU A 361 -33.46 18.26 10.63
C GLU A 361 -34.15 19.63 10.59
N LYS A 362 -34.69 20.06 11.73
CA LYS A 362 -35.29 21.39 11.91
C LYS A 362 -34.34 22.57 11.64
N ASP A 363 -33.03 22.34 11.67
CA ASP A 363 -31.99 23.36 11.52
C ASP A 363 -31.44 23.42 10.08
N MET A 364 -32.11 22.82 9.08
CA MET A 364 -31.61 22.74 7.69
C MET A 364 -31.25 24.11 7.10
N ASP A 365 -32.05 25.14 7.32
CA ASP A 365 -31.75 26.50 6.84
C ASP A 365 -30.52 27.09 7.53
N ARG A 366 -30.36 26.85 8.84
CA ARG A 366 -29.19 27.25 9.61
C ARG A 366 -27.93 26.53 9.12
N ALA A 367 -28.04 25.24 8.84
CA ALA A 367 -26.98 24.42 8.27
C ALA A 367 -26.53 24.97 6.91
N LYS A 368 -27.47 25.21 5.99
CA LYS A 368 -27.19 25.80 4.69
C LYS A 368 -26.65 27.22 4.79
N GLY A 369 -27.14 28.03 5.73
CA GLY A 369 -26.63 29.38 5.99
C GLY A 369 -25.15 29.38 6.38
N LYS A 370 -24.78 28.51 7.33
CA LYS A 370 -23.39 28.27 7.73
C LYS A 370 -22.49 27.85 6.56
N LEU A 371 -22.97 26.96 5.69
CA LEU A 371 -22.22 26.50 4.52
C LEU A 371 -22.11 27.57 3.43
N LYS A 372 -23.14 28.39 3.20
CA LYS A 372 -23.09 29.52 2.26
C LYS A 372 -22.08 30.59 2.69
N GLU A 373 -21.93 30.82 3.99
CA GLU A 373 -20.86 31.67 4.51
C GLU A 373 -19.49 31.13 4.12
N THR A 374 -19.26 29.83 4.35
CA THR A 374 -18.02 29.16 3.95
C THR A 374 -17.79 29.16 2.44
N GLU A 375 -18.84 29.12 1.62
CA GLU A 375 -18.73 29.24 0.16
C GLU A 375 -18.17 30.59 -0.27
N ARG A 376 -18.57 31.68 0.40
CA ARG A 376 -18.02 33.02 0.16
C ARG A 376 -16.56 33.10 0.57
N ASP A 377 -16.22 32.59 1.75
CA ASP A 377 -14.84 32.54 2.23
C ASP A 377 -13.93 31.74 1.28
N LEU A 378 -14.44 30.64 0.72
CA LEU A 378 -13.74 29.82 -0.26
C LEU A 378 -13.54 30.54 -1.60
N LEU A 379 -14.51 31.34 -2.06
CA LEU A 379 -14.37 32.14 -3.28
C LEU A 379 -13.27 33.20 -3.15
N ASP A 380 -13.20 33.86 -2.00
CA ASP A 380 -12.15 34.83 -1.70
C ASP A 380 -10.78 34.14 -1.54
N ALA A 381 -10.75 32.96 -0.92
CA ALA A 381 -9.56 32.12 -0.85
C ALA A 381 -9.08 31.63 -2.22
N GLU A 382 -9.98 31.23 -3.13
CA GLU A 382 -9.65 30.75 -4.48
C GLU A 382 -8.94 31.86 -5.28
N ARG A 383 -9.52 33.07 -5.27
CA ARG A 383 -8.95 34.26 -5.94
C ARG A 383 -7.59 34.63 -5.34
N SER A 384 -7.50 34.67 -4.02
CA SER A 384 -6.29 35.10 -3.31
C SER A 384 -5.22 34.01 -3.17
N ASN A 385 -5.49 32.78 -3.64
CA ASN A 385 -4.54 31.66 -3.63
C ASN A 385 -4.23 31.14 -5.05
N ASN A 386 -4.33 32.01 -6.06
CA ASN A 386 -4.02 31.71 -7.46
C ASN A 386 -4.74 30.46 -8.00
N ASN A 387 -6.01 30.25 -7.64
CA ASN A 387 -6.82 29.10 -8.05
C ASN A 387 -6.21 27.73 -7.67
N HIS A 388 -5.62 27.63 -6.48
CA HIS A 388 -5.05 26.37 -5.98
C HIS A 388 -6.07 25.21 -6.08
N PRO A 389 -5.69 24.02 -6.64
CA PRO A 389 -6.63 22.94 -6.93
C PRO A 389 -7.45 22.45 -5.74
N THR A 390 -6.84 22.38 -4.55
CA THR A 390 -7.55 22.01 -3.31
C THR A 390 -8.74 22.94 -3.03
N VAL A 391 -8.56 24.26 -3.13
CA VAL A 391 -9.62 25.23 -2.82
C VAL A 391 -10.75 25.13 -3.86
N LYS A 392 -10.40 24.95 -5.14
CA LYS A 392 -11.37 24.71 -6.20
C LYS A 392 -12.20 23.45 -5.94
N ASN A 393 -11.56 22.35 -5.56
CA ASN A 393 -12.25 21.09 -5.26
C ASN A 393 -13.16 21.22 -4.02
N LEU A 394 -12.75 21.97 -3.00
CA LEU A 394 -13.59 22.27 -1.82
C LEU A 394 -14.85 23.02 -2.22
N ARG A 395 -14.73 24.00 -3.12
CA ARG A 395 -15.88 24.73 -3.65
C ARG A 395 -16.83 23.79 -4.41
N THR A 396 -16.30 22.91 -5.26
CA THR A 396 -17.13 21.91 -5.96
C THR A 396 -17.87 21.00 -4.98
N GLU A 397 -17.20 20.51 -3.94
CA GLU A 397 -17.83 19.74 -2.85
C GLU A 397 -18.97 20.50 -2.19
N LEU A 398 -18.75 21.78 -1.88
CA LEU A 398 -19.73 22.61 -1.19
C LEU A 398 -20.93 22.95 -2.08
N THR A 399 -20.72 23.22 -3.37
CA THR A 399 -21.81 23.45 -4.34
C THR A 399 -22.69 22.20 -4.46
N LEU A 400 -22.09 21.01 -4.54
CA LEU A 400 -22.85 19.75 -4.55
C LEU A 400 -23.64 19.58 -3.26
N LEU A 401 -23.02 19.82 -2.11
CA LEU A 401 -23.67 19.70 -0.81
C LEU A 401 -24.84 20.68 -0.65
N LEU A 402 -24.69 21.95 -1.08
CA LEU A 402 -25.73 22.98 -1.02
C LEU A 402 -26.92 22.68 -1.95
N SER A 403 -26.68 21.92 -3.03
CA SER A 403 -27.72 21.49 -3.97
C SER A 403 -28.70 20.48 -3.38
N LEU A 404 -28.31 19.75 -2.33
CA LEU A 404 -29.16 18.74 -1.69
C LEU A 404 -30.29 19.41 -0.91
N THR A 405 -31.54 19.04 -1.22
CA THR A 405 -32.75 19.59 -0.57
C THR A 405 -33.30 18.68 0.52
N VAL A 406 -33.01 17.38 0.45
CA VAL A 406 -33.47 16.39 1.42
C VAL A 406 -32.47 16.29 2.59
N TRP A 407 -32.94 16.48 3.83
CA TRP A 407 -32.10 16.47 5.02
C TRP A 407 -31.26 15.20 5.16
N LYS A 408 -31.89 14.03 4.99
CA LYS A 408 -31.22 12.73 5.14
C LYS A 408 -30.05 12.56 4.17
N GLU A 409 -30.20 12.98 2.91
CA GLU A 409 -29.12 12.94 1.93
C GLU A 409 -28.04 13.97 2.27
N PHE A 410 -28.46 15.19 2.63
CA PHE A 410 -27.57 16.28 3.02
C PHE A 410 -26.67 15.89 4.19
N ILE A 411 -27.24 15.37 5.28
CA ILE A 411 -26.47 15.02 6.48
C ILE A 411 -25.53 13.83 6.22
N SER A 412 -25.96 12.86 5.40
CA SER A 412 -25.11 11.72 5.01
C SER A 412 -23.89 12.19 4.21
N PHE A 413 -24.09 13.13 3.28
CA PHE A 413 -23.00 13.77 2.54
C PHE A 413 -22.07 14.56 3.46
N VAL A 414 -22.62 15.36 4.40
CA VAL A 414 -21.84 16.13 5.38
C VAL A 414 -20.94 15.21 6.20
N VAL A 415 -21.49 14.13 6.77
CA VAL A 415 -20.73 13.19 7.61
C VAL A 415 -19.66 12.45 6.81
N ALA A 416 -19.98 12.02 5.59
CA ALA A 416 -18.99 11.38 4.70
C ALA A 416 -17.85 12.34 4.34
N SER A 417 -18.17 13.60 4.01
CA SER A 417 -17.18 14.62 3.70
C SER A 417 -16.33 14.98 4.91
N TRP A 418 -16.95 15.14 6.08
CA TRP A 418 -16.26 15.42 7.34
C TRP A 418 -15.28 14.30 7.69
N THR A 419 -15.73 13.04 7.74
CA THR A 419 -14.85 11.91 8.06
C THR A 419 -13.72 11.74 7.04
N SER A 420 -13.99 11.98 5.75
CA SER A 420 -12.99 11.99 4.68
C SER A 420 -11.89 13.01 4.94
N HIS A 421 -12.24 14.28 5.18
CA HIS A 421 -11.26 15.34 5.44
C HIS A 421 -10.58 15.20 6.80
N TYR A 422 -11.31 14.73 7.81
CA TYR A 422 -10.79 14.50 9.17
C TYR A 422 -9.74 13.40 9.18
N ARG A 423 -9.93 12.32 8.40
CA ARG A 423 -8.94 11.25 8.23
C ARG A 423 -8.00 11.45 7.03
N GLN A 424 -8.22 12.49 6.23
CA GLN A 424 -7.50 12.70 4.96
C GLN A 424 -7.51 11.46 4.05
N ARG A 425 -8.61 10.70 4.07
CA ARG A 425 -8.80 9.45 3.31
C ARG A 425 -10.02 9.59 2.43
N VAL A 426 -10.04 8.86 1.32
CA VAL A 426 -11.21 8.85 0.44
C VAL A 426 -12.44 8.38 1.22
N ALA A 427 -13.58 9.03 0.98
CA ALA A 427 -14.87 8.52 1.38
C ALA A 427 -15.88 8.83 0.27
N SER A 428 -16.92 8.01 0.17
CA SER A 428 -17.98 8.26 -0.79
C SER A 428 -19.10 9.10 -0.23
N ARG A 429 -19.63 9.99 -1.08
CA ARG A 429 -20.58 11.05 -0.73
C ARG A 429 -21.89 10.94 -1.53
N GLY A 430 -22.33 9.73 -1.90
CA GLY A 430 -23.54 9.55 -2.74
C GLY A 430 -23.40 9.97 -4.21
N SER A 431 -22.16 10.00 -4.70
CA SER A 431 -21.75 9.96 -6.11
C SER A 431 -20.24 9.74 -6.18
N VAL A 432 -19.84 8.62 -6.77
CA VAL A 432 -18.44 8.15 -6.84
C VAL A 432 -17.49 9.13 -7.57
N GLN A 433 -18.04 10.04 -8.38
CA GLN A 433 -17.28 10.88 -9.32
C GLN A 433 -17.12 12.33 -8.87
N ALA A 434 -17.82 12.76 -7.81
CA ALA A 434 -18.14 14.18 -7.69
C ALA A 434 -16.94 15.05 -7.24
N VAL A 435 -16.04 14.55 -6.40
CA VAL A 435 -14.86 15.31 -5.94
C VAL A 435 -13.67 14.39 -5.58
N PRO A 436 -12.51 14.49 -6.26
CA PRO A 436 -11.38 13.59 -6.04
C PRO A 436 -10.48 14.10 -4.91
N PHE A 437 -10.89 13.88 -3.66
CA PHE A 437 -10.01 14.06 -2.50
C PHE A 437 -9.37 12.74 -2.08
N PHE A 438 -8.06 12.79 -1.78
CA PHE A 438 -7.29 11.67 -1.19
C PHE A 438 -7.31 10.38 -2.03
N VAL A 439 -7.40 10.52 -3.36
CA VAL A 439 -7.43 9.39 -4.30
C VAL A 439 -6.01 8.87 -4.53
N THR A 440 -5.79 7.57 -4.32
CA THR A 440 -4.51 6.91 -4.63
C THR A 440 -4.49 6.34 -6.05
N PRO A 441 -3.30 6.05 -6.63
CA PRO A 441 -3.20 5.53 -8.00
C PRO A 441 -4.02 4.26 -8.28
N ARG A 442 -4.22 3.39 -7.28
CA ARG A 442 -4.97 2.13 -7.41
C ARG A 442 -6.49 2.30 -7.45
N MET A 443 -7.02 3.35 -6.83
CA MET A 443 -8.47 3.53 -6.65
C MET A 443 -9.26 3.62 -7.96
N PRO A 444 -8.82 4.38 -9.00
CA PRO A 444 -9.53 4.41 -10.28
C PRO A 444 -9.60 3.05 -10.98
N LEU A 445 -8.53 2.24 -10.86
CA LEU A 445 -8.46 0.91 -11.46
C LEU A 445 -9.50 -0.03 -10.80
N TYR A 446 -9.50 -0.11 -9.48
CA TYR A 446 -10.41 -0.97 -8.72
C TYR A 446 -11.87 -0.56 -8.90
N ARG A 447 -12.13 0.75 -9.00
CA ARG A 447 -13.46 1.28 -9.31
C ARG A 447 -13.97 0.79 -10.66
N LYS A 448 -13.13 0.88 -11.70
CA LYS A 448 -13.50 0.36 -13.03
C LYS A 448 -13.77 -1.14 -12.98
N GLN A 449 -12.91 -1.90 -12.32
CA GLN A 449 -13.08 -3.35 -12.15
C GLN A 449 -14.39 -3.69 -11.42
N ALA A 450 -14.75 -2.94 -10.39
CA ALA A 450 -16.00 -3.13 -9.66
C ALA A 450 -17.24 -2.81 -10.53
N ALA A 451 -17.20 -1.70 -11.28
CA ALA A 451 -18.29 -1.35 -12.19
C ALA A 451 -18.50 -2.40 -13.29
N ASP A 452 -17.42 -3.01 -13.79
CA ASP A 452 -17.50 -4.10 -14.77
C ASP A 452 -17.97 -5.41 -14.12
N PHE A 453 -17.53 -5.69 -12.88
CA PHE A 453 -17.95 -6.86 -12.10
C PHE A 453 -19.44 -6.83 -11.76
N ASP A 454 -19.99 -5.67 -11.43
CA ASP A 454 -21.42 -5.55 -11.14
C ASP A 454 -22.30 -5.88 -12.35
N LYS A 455 -21.81 -5.62 -13.57
CA LYS A 455 -22.47 -6.02 -14.82
C LYS A 455 -22.34 -7.52 -15.08
N ASN A 456 -21.24 -8.14 -14.67
CA ASN A 456 -21.00 -9.57 -14.82
C ASN A 456 -20.29 -10.17 -13.59
N PRO A 457 -21.04 -10.58 -12.55
CA PRO A 457 -20.45 -11.08 -11.29
C PRO A 457 -19.68 -12.41 -11.41
N ASN A 458 -19.72 -13.06 -12.57
CA ASN A 458 -18.98 -14.28 -12.87
C ASN A 458 -17.67 -14.01 -13.64
N MET A 459 -17.38 -12.76 -13.99
CA MET A 459 -16.16 -12.42 -14.71
C MET A 459 -14.92 -12.65 -13.84
N ALA A 460 -13.84 -13.09 -14.46
CA ALA A 460 -12.54 -13.14 -13.81
C ALA A 460 -12.03 -11.71 -13.57
N LEU A 461 -11.56 -11.44 -12.34
CA LEU A 461 -10.89 -10.19 -12.01
C LEU A 461 -9.37 -10.34 -12.17
N PRO A 462 -8.65 -9.27 -12.53
CA PRO A 462 -7.19 -9.29 -12.53
C PRO A 462 -6.63 -9.63 -11.16
N SER A 463 -5.56 -10.42 -11.16
CA SER A 463 -4.75 -10.71 -9.98
C SER A 463 -3.98 -9.49 -9.51
N MET A 464 -3.53 -9.50 -8.26
CA MET A 464 -2.70 -8.42 -7.70
C MET A 464 -1.41 -8.19 -8.51
N GLU A 465 -0.79 -9.25 -9.05
CA GLU A 465 0.42 -9.12 -9.87
C GLU A 465 0.12 -8.40 -11.20
N GLU A 466 -1.05 -8.64 -11.78
CA GLU A 466 -1.50 -7.95 -12.99
C GLU A 466 -1.86 -6.49 -12.71
N ASP A 467 -2.53 -6.20 -11.58
CA ASP A 467 -2.80 -4.83 -11.15
C ASP A 467 -1.51 -4.04 -10.94
N LEU A 468 -0.51 -4.63 -10.27
CA LEU A 468 0.80 -4.02 -10.06
C LEU A 468 1.52 -3.72 -11.38
N LYS A 469 1.46 -4.63 -12.35
CA LYS A 469 2.02 -4.40 -13.70
C LYS A 469 1.32 -3.23 -14.40
N GLN A 470 -0.01 -3.16 -14.33
CA GLN A 470 -0.78 -2.07 -14.93
C GLN A 470 -0.45 -0.72 -14.27
N GLU A 471 -0.27 -0.69 -12.96
CA GLU A 471 0.17 0.51 -12.23
C GLU A 471 1.57 0.96 -12.65
N GLU A 472 2.52 0.04 -12.73
CA GLU A 472 3.88 0.34 -13.15
C GLU A 472 3.93 0.85 -14.60
N GLU A 473 3.14 0.26 -15.50
CA GLU A 473 2.99 0.72 -16.89
C GLU A 473 2.34 2.11 -16.96
N ALA A 474 1.28 2.36 -16.18
CA ALA A 474 0.62 3.66 -16.13
C ALA A 474 1.55 4.75 -15.59
N ALA A 475 2.30 4.44 -14.52
CA ALA A 475 3.31 5.33 -13.96
C ALA A 475 4.47 5.60 -14.94
N ALA A 476 4.86 4.61 -15.75
CA ALA A 476 5.88 4.77 -16.78
C ALA A 476 5.43 5.71 -17.90
N ARG A 477 4.16 5.65 -18.32
CA ARG A 477 3.58 6.54 -19.34
C ARG A 477 3.49 8.00 -18.92
N GLN A 478 3.37 8.27 -17.62
CA GLN A 478 3.28 9.63 -17.07
C GLN A 478 4.65 10.28 -16.81
N ARG A 479 5.76 9.56 -16.97
CA ARG A 479 7.10 10.16 -16.84
C ARG A 479 7.34 11.10 -18.03
N PRO A 480 7.78 12.35 -17.79
CA PRO A 480 8.18 13.22 -18.89
C PRO A 480 9.33 12.56 -19.66
N VAL A 481 9.10 12.28 -20.94
CA VAL A 481 10.16 11.92 -21.87
C VAL A 481 11.05 13.14 -21.99
N THR A 482 12.24 13.11 -21.38
CA THR A 482 13.30 14.06 -21.72
C THR A 482 13.55 13.92 -23.21
N PRO A 483 13.43 14.99 -24.02
CA PRO A 483 13.70 14.89 -25.44
C PRO A 483 15.17 14.48 -25.63
N ASP A 484 15.37 13.29 -26.18
CA ASP A 484 16.67 12.81 -26.64
C ASP A 484 17.13 13.75 -27.76
N TYR A 485 18.03 14.68 -27.44
CA TYR A 485 18.62 15.59 -28.41
C TYR A 485 19.56 14.78 -29.31
N ARG A 486 19.03 14.22 -30.40
CA ARG A 486 19.84 13.72 -31.51
C ARG A 486 20.06 14.84 -32.52
N PRO A 487 21.31 15.14 -32.92
CA PRO A 487 21.57 16.13 -33.95
C PRO A 487 21.04 15.64 -35.29
N ARG A 488 20.14 16.44 -35.87
CA ARG A 488 19.48 16.22 -37.15
C ARG A 488 20.49 16.42 -38.28
N LYS A 489 20.88 15.36 -39.01
CA LYS A 489 21.62 15.50 -40.27
C LYS A 489 20.71 16.18 -41.31
N GLN A 490 21.16 17.31 -41.82
CA GLN A 490 20.51 18.07 -42.89
C GLN A 490 20.32 17.20 -44.12
N ARG A 491 19.07 17.13 -44.59
CA ARG A 491 18.71 16.59 -45.90
C ARG A 491 18.52 17.78 -46.84
N ILE A 492 19.41 17.89 -47.81
CA ILE A 492 19.34 18.84 -48.92
C ILE A 492 18.10 18.48 -49.75
N ARG A 493 17.18 19.43 -49.92
CA ARG A 493 16.11 19.38 -50.91
C ARG A 493 16.66 19.95 -52.22
N ARG A 494 16.52 19.20 -53.33
CA ARG A 494 16.30 19.80 -54.65
C ARG A 494 14.92 19.38 -55.13
N ARG A 495 14.28 20.38 -55.70
CA ARG A 495 12.92 20.52 -56.24
C ARG A 495 12.98 20.05 -57.70
N ASP A 496 11.99 19.31 -58.18
CA ASP A 496 10.95 19.71 -59.18
C ASP A 496 10.70 18.39 -59.96
N ASP A 497 9.64 18.10 -60.69
CA ASP A 497 8.21 18.43 -60.78
C ASP A 497 7.64 17.23 -61.60
N ASP A 498 6.35 16.97 -61.45
CA ASP A 498 5.41 16.37 -62.43
C ASP A 498 5.86 15.23 -63.37
N ASP A 499 5.16 14.09 -63.36
CA ASP A 499 4.00 13.86 -64.23
C ASP A 499 3.51 12.39 -64.20
N GLU A 500 2.25 12.22 -64.59
CA GLU A 500 1.34 11.07 -64.56
C GLU A 500 1.77 9.76 -65.27
N GLY A 501 1.01 8.68 -65.04
CA GLY A 501 0.67 7.76 -66.15
C GLY A 501 0.79 6.25 -65.94
N ASP A 502 -0.07 5.68 -65.09
CA ASP A 502 -1.08 4.67 -65.43
C ASP A 502 -0.83 3.33 -66.20
N TYR A 503 -1.62 2.34 -65.76
CA TYR A 503 -2.12 1.08 -66.38
C TYR A 503 -1.22 -0.14 -66.74
N PHE A 504 -1.37 -1.16 -65.88
CA PHE A 504 -1.89 -2.53 -66.15
C PHE A 504 -1.16 -3.57 -67.04
N SER A 505 -1.00 -4.74 -66.40
CA SER A 505 -1.36 -6.10 -66.85
C SER A 505 -0.29 -7.05 -67.43
N GLY A 506 -0.38 -8.32 -67.01
CA GLY A 506 -0.17 -9.44 -67.94
C GLY A 506 0.91 -10.48 -67.62
N GLU A 507 0.59 -11.41 -66.72
CA GLU A 507 0.75 -12.88 -66.85
C GLU A 507 2.05 -13.61 -67.29
N ARG A 508 2.46 -14.55 -66.41
CA ARG A 508 2.79 -15.99 -66.60
C ARG A 508 3.79 -16.47 -67.69
N SER A 509 4.86 -17.10 -67.16
CA SER A 509 5.21 -18.54 -67.29
C SER A 509 6.62 -18.91 -67.80
N SER A 510 7.28 -19.72 -66.96
CA SER A 510 8.22 -20.84 -67.19
C SER A 510 9.05 -21.00 -68.49
N SER A 511 10.37 -21.18 -68.32
CA SER A 511 11.16 -22.41 -68.64
C SER A 511 12.67 -22.06 -68.63
N ARG A 512 13.51 -22.65 -67.75
CA ARG A 512 14.28 -23.93 -67.77
C ARG A 512 15.65 -23.87 -68.49
N ARG A 513 16.66 -24.40 -67.75
CA ARG A 513 18.01 -24.93 -68.10
C ARG A 513 19.16 -23.92 -68.13
N SER A 514 20.06 -23.90 -67.13
CA SER A 514 21.13 -24.85 -66.75
C SER A 514 22.47 -24.48 -67.39
N CYS A 515 23.50 -24.08 -66.61
CA CYS A 515 24.57 -24.98 -66.18
C CYS A 515 25.72 -24.26 -65.43
N SER A 516 26.36 -25.03 -64.55
CA SER A 516 27.81 -25.08 -64.29
C SER A 516 28.40 -24.47 -63.00
N GLY A 517 28.79 -25.38 -62.10
CA GLY A 517 30.18 -25.46 -61.60
C GLY A 517 30.64 -24.55 -60.46
N TRP A 518 30.11 -23.33 -60.34
CA TRP A 518 30.64 -22.35 -59.38
C TRP A 518 29.96 -22.36 -58.01
N LEU A 519 28.66 -22.66 -57.98
CA LEU A 519 27.86 -22.66 -56.74
C LEU A 519 28.30 -23.74 -55.74
N TRP A 520 28.73 -24.91 -56.22
CA TRP A 520 29.19 -25.99 -55.35
C TRP A 520 30.55 -25.71 -54.69
N ARG A 521 31.46 -25.01 -55.39
CA ARG A 521 32.77 -24.63 -54.83
C ARG A 521 32.65 -23.49 -53.82
N LEU A 522 31.76 -22.52 -54.07
CA LEU A 522 31.43 -21.46 -53.12
C LEU A 522 30.76 -22.01 -51.85
N LEU A 523 29.90 -23.01 -51.97
CA LEU A 523 29.25 -23.63 -50.82
C LEU A 523 30.24 -24.36 -49.90
N ILE A 524 31.21 -25.09 -50.46
CA ILE A 524 32.24 -25.79 -49.68
C ILE A 524 33.17 -24.79 -48.97
N LEU A 525 33.56 -23.70 -49.64
CA LEU A 525 34.40 -22.67 -49.04
C LEU A 525 33.65 -21.90 -47.93
N LEU A 526 32.35 -21.64 -48.13
CA LEU A 526 31.51 -21.06 -47.09
C LEU A 526 31.37 -22.00 -45.89
N CYS A 527 31.09 -23.28 -46.11
CA CYS A 527 30.94 -24.26 -45.03
C CYS A 527 32.24 -24.46 -44.24
N THR A 528 33.40 -24.44 -44.88
CA THR A 528 34.70 -24.55 -44.19
C THR A 528 35.02 -23.31 -43.37
N VAL A 529 34.76 -22.10 -43.89
CA VAL A 529 34.89 -20.85 -43.12
C VAL A 529 33.95 -20.83 -41.92
N LEU A 530 32.71 -21.30 -42.09
CA LEU A 530 31.72 -21.36 -41.01
C LEU A 530 32.12 -22.38 -39.94
N ALA A 531 32.64 -23.54 -40.34
CA ALA A 531 33.17 -24.55 -39.41
C ALA A 531 34.37 -24.02 -38.61
N ILE A 532 35.31 -23.34 -39.26
CA ILE A 532 36.45 -22.70 -38.59
C ILE A 532 35.97 -21.60 -37.64
N ALA A 533 35.00 -20.77 -38.06
CA ALA A 533 34.43 -19.73 -37.20
C ALA A 533 33.75 -20.31 -35.95
N VAL A 534 33.03 -21.43 -36.08
CA VAL A 534 32.41 -22.12 -34.93
C VAL A 534 33.47 -22.72 -34.01
N ILE A 535 34.54 -23.30 -34.54
CA ILE A 535 35.66 -23.83 -33.74
C ILE A 535 36.36 -22.69 -32.99
N ILE A 536 36.66 -21.58 -33.67
CA ILE A 536 37.29 -20.40 -33.04
C ILE A 536 36.37 -19.83 -31.96
N ALA A 537 35.07 -19.67 -32.23
CA ALA A 537 34.10 -19.23 -31.23
C ALA A 537 34.04 -20.19 -30.03
N GLY A 538 34.06 -21.50 -30.27
CA GLY A 538 34.13 -22.52 -29.22
C GLY A 538 35.40 -22.44 -28.37
N VAL A 539 36.57 -22.26 -29.00
CA VAL A 539 37.85 -22.08 -28.30
C VAL A 539 37.86 -20.79 -27.49
N VAL A 540 37.34 -19.68 -28.03
CA VAL A 540 37.23 -18.41 -27.30
C VAL A 540 36.33 -18.56 -26.07
N VAL A 541 35.16 -19.19 -26.21
CA VAL A 541 34.27 -19.47 -25.07
C VAL A 541 34.95 -20.38 -24.04
N PHE A 542 35.69 -21.39 -24.49
CA PHE A 542 36.43 -22.31 -23.62
C PHE A 542 37.57 -21.63 -22.86
N VAL A 543 38.34 -20.77 -23.52
CA VAL A 543 39.41 -19.98 -22.89
C VAL A 543 38.83 -18.98 -21.88
N VAL A 544 37.73 -18.30 -22.22
CA VAL A 544 37.02 -17.42 -21.28
C VAL A 544 36.52 -18.21 -20.07
N PHE A 545 35.96 -19.41 -20.27
CA PHE A 545 35.49 -20.28 -19.19
C PHE A 545 36.64 -20.72 -18.26
N LEU A 546 37.79 -21.12 -18.81
CA LEU A 546 38.97 -21.51 -18.04
C LEU A 546 39.60 -20.34 -17.27
N LEU A 547 39.61 -19.13 -17.84
CA LEU A 547 40.13 -17.93 -17.18
C LEU A 547 39.21 -17.42 -16.06
N TYR A 548 37.88 -17.60 -16.19
CA TYR A 548 36.91 -17.06 -15.23
C TYR A 548 36.48 -18.02 -14.11
N LYS A 549 36.69 -19.34 -14.25
CA LYS A 549 36.28 -20.40 -13.28
C LYS A 549 35.00 -20.02 -12.50
N PRO A 550 33.87 -19.85 -13.20
CA PRO A 550 32.72 -19.19 -12.61
C PRO A 550 32.11 -19.99 -11.46
N LYS A 551 32.22 -19.44 -10.25
CA LYS A 551 31.51 -19.97 -9.07
C LYS A 551 30.08 -19.44 -9.09
N MET A 552 29.11 -20.34 -9.17
CA MET A 552 27.71 -19.97 -9.14
C MET A 552 27.29 -19.52 -7.74
N PRO A 553 26.42 -18.49 -7.64
CA PRO A 553 25.85 -18.10 -6.36
C PRO A 553 24.94 -19.21 -5.81
N ARG A 554 24.89 -19.31 -4.48
CA ARG A 554 24.16 -20.38 -3.77
C ARG A 554 23.49 -19.87 -2.50
N LEU A 555 22.47 -20.58 -2.06
CA LEU A 555 21.81 -20.40 -0.78
C LEU A 555 22.28 -21.49 0.18
N VAL A 556 22.68 -21.12 1.40
CA VAL A 556 23.18 -22.05 2.42
C VAL A 556 22.43 -21.81 3.72
N VAL A 557 22.06 -22.86 4.46
CA VAL A 557 21.50 -22.69 5.80
C VAL A 557 22.64 -22.43 6.78
N SER A 558 22.71 -21.21 7.31
CA SER A 558 23.76 -20.79 8.24
C SER A 558 23.39 -21.06 9.70
N ASP A 559 22.11 -21.00 10.04
CA ASP A 559 21.58 -21.29 11.37
C ASP A 559 20.09 -21.66 11.27
N ALA A 560 19.61 -22.52 12.17
CA ALA A 560 18.19 -22.79 12.31
C ALA A 560 17.86 -23.31 13.72
N ARG A 561 16.73 -22.86 14.28
CA ARG A 561 16.23 -23.30 15.59
C ARG A 561 14.70 -23.30 15.66
N ILE A 562 14.13 -24.27 16.36
CA ILE A 562 12.73 -24.27 16.79
C ILE A 562 12.66 -23.61 18.17
N VAL A 563 11.87 -22.56 18.30
CA VAL A 563 11.68 -21.82 19.56
C VAL A 563 10.57 -22.44 20.38
N GLN A 564 9.48 -22.79 19.69
CA GLN A 564 8.28 -23.32 20.31
C GLN A 564 7.60 -24.26 19.32
N LEU A 565 7.12 -25.39 19.82
CA LEU A 565 6.32 -26.36 19.08
C LEU A 565 5.26 -26.92 20.02
N GLN A 566 4.00 -26.72 19.68
CA GLN A 566 2.83 -27.24 20.37
C GLN A 566 2.07 -28.14 19.40
N TYR A 567 1.92 -29.39 19.82
CA TYR A 567 1.26 -30.45 19.08
C TYR A 567 0.20 -31.07 19.98
N ASP A 568 -1.04 -31.21 19.48
CA ASP A 568 -2.16 -31.73 20.25
C ASP A 568 -2.47 -33.20 19.96
N GLN A 569 -3.33 -33.79 20.78
CA GLN A 569 -3.78 -35.18 20.64
C GLN A 569 -4.66 -35.41 19.40
N ALA A 570 -5.16 -34.33 18.78
CA ALA A 570 -5.96 -34.40 17.55
C ALA A 570 -5.08 -34.46 16.30
N GLY A 571 -3.75 -34.50 16.45
CA GLY A 571 -2.82 -34.59 15.33
C GLY A 571 -2.50 -33.25 14.69
N THR A 572 -2.76 -32.14 15.38
CA THR A 572 -2.58 -30.79 14.86
C THR A 572 -1.38 -30.11 15.49
N ILE A 573 -0.52 -29.52 14.64
CA ILE A 573 0.48 -28.54 15.08
C ILE A 573 -0.28 -27.25 15.39
N VAL A 574 -0.66 -27.08 16.65
CA VAL A 574 -1.41 -25.93 17.17
C VAL A 574 -0.60 -24.65 16.98
N TYR A 575 0.70 -24.71 17.29
CA TYR A 575 1.60 -23.58 17.17
C TYR A 575 3.04 -24.04 16.94
N VAL A 576 3.75 -23.39 16.02
CA VAL A 576 5.19 -23.56 15.87
C VAL A 576 5.84 -22.23 15.51
N GLN A 577 6.95 -21.94 16.17
CA GLN A 577 7.82 -20.81 15.86
C GLN A 577 9.24 -21.33 15.63
N ALA A 578 9.83 -20.96 14.49
CA ALA A 578 11.19 -21.32 14.14
C ALA A 578 11.96 -20.11 13.58
N PHE A 579 13.24 -20.02 13.91
CA PHE A 579 14.18 -19.12 13.24
C PHE A 579 15.00 -19.92 12.23
N VAL A 580 15.13 -19.41 11.02
CA VAL A 580 16.02 -19.97 9.99
C VAL A 580 16.80 -18.82 9.37
N THR A 581 18.12 -18.93 9.31
CA THR A 581 18.99 -17.97 8.65
C THR A 581 19.61 -18.60 7.41
N ILE A 582 19.22 -18.09 6.24
CA ILE A 582 19.74 -18.54 4.95
C ILE A 582 20.75 -17.51 4.44
N LEU A 583 21.97 -17.93 4.19
CA LEU A 583 23.01 -17.10 3.64
C LEU A 583 23.00 -17.21 2.11
N ALA A 584 22.75 -16.09 1.43
CA ALA A 584 22.93 -15.99 0.00
C ALA A 584 24.39 -15.63 -0.28
N GLU A 585 25.17 -16.57 -0.80
CA GLU A 585 26.61 -16.42 -1.05
C GLU A 585 26.89 -16.15 -2.53
N ASN A 586 27.69 -15.13 -2.80
CA ASN A 586 28.30 -14.88 -4.10
C ASN A 586 29.83 -14.94 -3.98
N ASN A 587 30.38 -16.14 -4.15
CA ASN A 587 31.83 -16.37 -4.05
C ASN A 587 32.59 -16.01 -5.36
N ASN A 588 31.96 -15.26 -6.26
CA ASN A 588 32.56 -14.81 -7.51
C ASN A 588 33.02 -13.36 -7.38
N SER A 589 34.25 -13.07 -7.78
CA SER A 589 34.86 -11.73 -7.67
C SER A 589 34.53 -10.79 -8.82
N LYS A 590 33.92 -11.30 -9.90
CA LYS A 590 33.72 -10.57 -11.15
C LYS A 590 32.28 -10.57 -11.66
N ALA A 591 31.33 -11.01 -10.83
CA ALA A 591 29.96 -11.19 -11.25
C ALA A 591 28.96 -10.81 -10.16
N ASP A 592 27.93 -10.07 -10.53
CA ASP A 592 26.82 -9.76 -9.65
C ASP A 592 25.85 -10.94 -9.61
N ALA A 593 25.39 -11.30 -8.42
CA ALA A 593 24.28 -12.22 -8.22
C ALA A 593 23.05 -11.44 -7.76
N SER A 594 21.89 -11.76 -8.32
CA SER A 594 20.60 -11.28 -7.82
C SER A 594 19.64 -12.43 -7.70
N PHE A 595 18.85 -12.42 -6.64
CA PHE A 595 17.84 -13.42 -6.33
C PHE A 595 16.49 -12.73 -6.29
N ASN A 596 15.54 -13.25 -7.06
CA ASN A 596 14.17 -12.76 -7.14
C ASN A 596 13.24 -13.95 -6.88
N GLY A 597 12.10 -13.71 -6.23
CA GLY A 597 11.12 -14.79 -5.97
C GLY A 597 11.76 -15.95 -5.20
N VAL A 598 12.38 -15.64 -4.05
CA VAL A 598 12.83 -16.68 -3.11
C VAL A 598 11.58 -17.24 -2.45
N ASP A 599 11.17 -18.44 -2.85
CA ASP A 599 10.01 -19.17 -2.33
C ASP A 599 10.50 -20.49 -1.73
N LEU A 600 10.76 -20.45 -0.43
CA LEU A 600 11.14 -21.61 0.36
C LEU A 600 10.02 -21.94 1.35
N ALA A 601 9.93 -23.20 1.75
CA ALA A 601 8.98 -23.70 2.72
C ALA A 601 9.70 -24.62 3.70
N LEU A 602 9.31 -24.56 4.96
CA LEU A 602 9.53 -25.62 5.93
C LEU A 602 8.30 -26.51 5.90
N GLY A 603 8.50 -27.79 5.64
CA GLY A 603 7.46 -28.79 5.66
C GLY A 603 7.74 -29.91 6.67
N PHE A 604 6.69 -30.66 6.97
CA PHE A 604 6.74 -31.86 7.78
C PHE A 604 5.76 -32.88 7.19
N HIS A 605 6.25 -34.04 6.75
CA HIS A 605 5.40 -35.12 6.20
C HIS A 605 4.33 -34.62 5.20
N GLY A 606 4.74 -33.83 4.21
CA GLY A 606 3.84 -33.32 3.16
C GLY A 606 2.99 -32.11 3.56
N ALA A 607 2.98 -31.70 4.84
CA ALA A 607 2.35 -30.46 5.29
C ALA A 607 3.33 -29.27 5.21
N ASP A 608 2.94 -28.20 4.54
CA ASP A 608 3.66 -26.92 4.54
C ASP A 608 3.46 -26.22 5.89
N VAL A 609 4.46 -26.33 6.75
CA VAL A 609 4.47 -25.74 8.09
C VAL A 609 4.59 -24.23 7.96
N ALA A 610 5.63 -23.72 7.30
CA ALA A 610 5.90 -22.29 7.21
C ALA A 610 6.56 -21.90 5.89
N PHE A 611 6.37 -20.65 5.44
CA PHE A 611 6.99 -20.13 4.22
C PHE A 611 8.08 -19.10 4.53
N LEU A 612 9.20 -19.20 3.83
CA LEU A 612 10.38 -18.35 3.95
C LEU A 612 10.54 -17.60 2.62
N ARG A 613 10.05 -16.35 2.57
CA ARG A 613 10.06 -15.51 1.37
C ARG A 613 10.89 -14.25 1.54
N ALA A 614 11.69 -13.90 0.53
CA ALA A 614 12.44 -12.65 0.50
C ALA A 614 12.11 -11.83 -0.74
N ALA A 615 12.05 -10.50 -0.56
CA ALA A 615 11.98 -9.55 -1.67
C ALA A 615 13.23 -9.67 -2.56
N PRO A 616 13.20 -9.22 -3.82
CA PRO A 616 14.37 -9.23 -4.69
C PRO A 616 15.58 -8.54 -4.06
N PHE A 617 16.74 -9.19 -4.08
CA PHE A 617 17.98 -8.63 -3.55
C PHE A 617 19.17 -8.97 -4.45
N ALA A 618 20.20 -8.14 -4.37
CA ALA A 618 21.49 -8.38 -5.01
C ALA A 618 22.54 -8.75 -3.96
N VAL A 619 23.43 -9.66 -4.31
CA VAL A 619 24.60 -10.05 -3.54
C VAL A 619 25.83 -9.63 -4.35
N PRO A 620 26.54 -8.56 -3.94
CA PRO A 620 27.75 -8.10 -4.60
C PRO A 620 28.82 -9.19 -4.74
N PRO A 621 29.81 -9.02 -5.63
CA PRO A 621 30.95 -9.92 -5.76
C PRO A 621 31.66 -10.13 -4.41
N GLU A 622 32.11 -11.36 -4.16
CA GLU A 622 32.79 -11.77 -2.91
C GLU A 622 32.06 -11.39 -1.61
N SER A 623 30.73 -11.40 -1.65
CA SER A 623 29.92 -11.06 -0.48
C SER A 623 28.85 -12.11 -0.20
N SER A 624 28.25 -11.97 0.98
CA SER A 624 27.14 -12.80 1.41
C SER A 624 26.08 -11.97 2.10
N LEU A 625 24.80 -12.26 1.84
CA LEU A 625 23.67 -11.58 2.47
C LEU A 625 22.90 -12.56 3.37
N PRO A 626 22.82 -12.33 4.69
CA PRO A 626 22.05 -13.18 5.58
C PRO A 626 20.55 -12.84 5.51
N LEU A 627 19.74 -13.81 5.13
CA LEU A 627 18.28 -13.75 5.14
C LEU A 627 17.78 -14.40 6.42
N ARG A 628 17.33 -13.58 7.38
CA ARG A 628 16.86 -14.03 8.69
C ARG A 628 15.35 -14.17 8.68
N TYR A 629 14.84 -15.38 8.83
CA TYR A 629 13.42 -15.70 8.88
C TYR A 629 13.01 -16.06 10.31
N ASN A 630 11.99 -15.38 10.82
CA ASN A 630 11.24 -15.79 12.01
C ASN A 630 9.87 -16.25 11.52
N VAL A 631 9.68 -17.56 11.39
CA VAL A 631 8.47 -18.12 10.84
C VAL A 631 7.58 -18.66 11.95
N VAL A 632 6.28 -18.36 11.82
CA VAL A 632 5.24 -18.81 12.75
C VAL A 632 4.15 -19.48 11.95
N ALA A 633 3.67 -20.62 12.44
CA ALA A 633 2.52 -21.32 11.90
C ALA A 633 1.61 -21.84 13.00
N ALA A 634 0.32 -21.90 12.72
CA ALA A 634 -0.69 -22.35 13.67
C ALA A 634 -1.78 -23.16 12.96
N GLY A 635 -2.37 -24.11 13.68
CA GLY A 635 -3.51 -24.90 13.22
C GLY A 635 -3.22 -25.75 11.98
N ARG A 636 -2.07 -26.44 11.93
CA ARG A 636 -1.72 -27.33 10.82
C ARG A 636 -2.04 -28.80 11.17
N PRO A 637 -3.13 -29.38 10.66
CA PRO A 637 -3.41 -30.80 10.85
C PRO A 637 -2.40 -31.64 10.05
N LEU A 638 -1.89 -32.70 10.67
CA LEU A 638 -1.07 -33.72 10.00
C LEU A 638 -1.94 -34.87 9.50
N ASP A 639 -1.49 -35.54 8.45
CA ASP A 639 -2.09 -36.79 7.99
C ASP A 639 -1.72 -37.95 8.96
N PRO A 640 -2.36 -39.13 8.85
CA PRO A 640 -2.11 -40.24 9.79
C PRO A 640 -0.64 -40.73 9.83
N ASP A 641 0.11 -40.55 8.74
CA ASP A 641 1.53 -40.89 8.68
C ASP A 641 2.39 -39.83 9.36
N GLY A 642 2.07 -38.55 9.14
CA GLY A 642 2.67 -37.42 9.82
C GLY A 642 2.40 -37.41 11.32
N MET A 643 1.22 -37.84 11.76
CA MET A 643 0.93 -38.00 13.20
C MET A 643 1.89 -39.00 13.85
N ARG A 644 1.98 -40.21 13.27
CA ARG A 644 2.89 -41.26 13.75
C ARG A 644 4.35 -40.80 13.77
N ALA A 645 4.77 -40.08 12.72
CA ALA A 645 6.12 -39.56 12.63
C ALA A 645 6.40 -38.41 13.62
N MET A 646 5.42 -37.56 13.92
CA MET A 646 5.56 -36.49 14.91
C MET A 646 5.65 -37.06 16.32
N ASP A 647 4.82 -38.05 16.64
CA ASP A 647 4.88 -38.77 17.92
C ASP A 647 6.23 -39.46 18.13
N GLU A 648 6.73 -40.15 17.10
CA GLU A 648 8.05 -40.78 17.13
C GLU A 648 9.18 -39.75 17.25
N ALA A 649 9.09 -38.63 16.52
CA ALA A 649 10.06 -37.54 16.57
C ALA A 649 10.15 -36.89 17.96
N LEU A 650 9.00 -36.61 18.59
CA LEU A 650 8.91 -36.08 19.95
C LEU A 650 9.44 -37.08 20.98
N LYS A 651 9.12 -38.38 20.82
CA LYS A 651 9.63 -39.46 21.69
C LYS A 651 11.16 -39.60 21.60
N ASN A 652 11.72 -39.46 20.40
CA ASN A 652 13.16 -39.56 20.15
C ASN A 652 13.92 -38.26 20.45
N GLY A 653 13.22 -37.18 20.82
CA GLY A 653 13.82 -35.87 21.14
C GLY A 653 14.39 -35.12 19.93
N VAL A 654 14.02 -35.52 18.71
CA VAL A 654 14.55 -34.96 17.46
C VAL A 654 13.42 -34.77 16.45
N VAL A 655 13.12 -33.51 16.12
CA VAL A 655 12.06 -33.15 15.17
C VAL A 655 12.67 -32.84 13.79
N PRO A 656 12.37 -33.64 12.74
CA PRO A 656 12.85 -33.37 11.40
C PRO A 656 11.90 -32.42 10.64
N LEU A 657 12.38 -31.29 10.12
CA LEU A 657 11.63 -30.46 9.15
C LEU A 657 12.36 -30.43 7.81
N ASP A 658 11.61 -30.52 6.72
CA ASP A 658 12.13 -30.42 5.37
C ASP A 658 12.13 -28.96 4.91
N LEU A 659 13.30 -28.40 4.63
CA LEU A 659 13.44 -27.08 4.00
C LEU A 659 13.57 -27.28 2.50
N PHE A 660 12.58 -26.81 1.74
CA PHE A 660 12.58 -26.95 0.30
C PHE A 660 12.06 -25.72 -0.43
N GLY A 661 12.42 -25.59 -1.71
CA GLY A 661 11.86 -24.58 -2.59
C GLY A 661 12.88 -24.07 -3.60
N LYS A 662 12.61 -22.89 -4.14
CA LYS A 662 13.39 -22.34 -5.25
C LYS A 662 13.52 -20.83 -5.18
N ALA A 663 14.59 -20.32 -5.77
CA ALA A 663 14.82 -18.90 -5.99
C ALA A 663 15.19 -18.66 -7.45
N ARG A 664 14.67 -17.59 -8.06
CA ARG A 664 15.09 -17.20 -9.40
C ARG A 664 16.38 -16.41 -9.31
N THR A 665 17.47 -16.98 -9.80
CA THR A 665 18.79 -16.38 -9.71
C THR A 665 19.21 -15.82 -11.06
N ARG A 666 19.61 -14.56 -11.06
CA ARG A 666 20.25 -13.91 -12.18
C ARG A 666 21.70 -13.69 -11.84
N TRP A 667 22.57 -14.22 -12.69
CA TRP A 667 24.00 -14.14 -12.53
C TRP A 667 24.60 -13.46 -13.75
N LYS A 668 25.24 -12.31 -13.54
CA LYS A 668 25.70 -11.41 -14.60
C LYS A 668 27.22 -11.24 -14.52
N VAL A 669 27.93 -11.74 -15.54
CA VAL A 669 29.39 -11.58 -15.69
C VAL A 669 29.65 -10.54 -16.77
N GLY A 670 29.94 -9.31 -16.34
CA GLY A 670 30.19 -8.19 -17.26
C GLY A 670 29.04 -7.94 -18.26
N VAL A 671 29.39 -7.69 -19.52
CA VAL A 671 28.43 -7.44 -20.63
C VAL A 671 28.12 -8.71 -21.42
N PHE A 672 28.95 -9.75 -21.29
CA PHE A 672 28.96 -10.89 -22.21
C PHE A 672 28.12 -12.07 -21.75
N VAL A 673 27.92 -12.28 -20.43
CA VAL A 673 27.18 -13.43 -19.90
C VAL A 673 26.11 -12.97 -18.91
N ASN A 674 24.85 -13.25 -19.23
CA ASN A 674 23.69 -12.97 -18.37
C ASN A 674 22.83 -14.23 -18.28
N LEU A 675 23.08 -15.04 -17.26
CA LEU A 675 22.38 -16.30 -17.05
C LEU A 675 21.24 -16.11 -16.04
N ARG A 676 20.09 -16.70 -16.36
CA ARG A 676 18.92 -16.76 -15.48
C ARG A 676 18.58 -18.22 -15.26
N PHE A 677 18.58 -18.65 -14.01
CA PHE A 677 18.30 -20.03 -13.66
C PHE A 677 17.55 -20.11 -12.32
N TRP A 678 17.10 -21.32 -11.99
CA TRP A 678 16.47 -21.60 -10.72
C TRP A 678 17.48 -22.23 -9.76
N THR A 679 17.71 -21.58 -8.64
CA THR A 679 18.47 -22.13 -7.51
C THR A 679 17.51 -22.91 -6.63
N ARG A 680 17.70 -24.22 -6.50
CA ARG A 680 16.80 -25.10 -5.75
C ARG A 680 17.44 -25.51 -4.44
N LEU A 681 16.70 -25.39 -3.34
CA LEU A 681 17.11 -25.85 -2.02
C LEU A 681 16.20 -27.01 -1.62
N HIS A 682 16.78 -28.09 -1.12
CA HIS A 682 16.02 -29.23 -0.60
C HIS A 682 16.89 -29.95 0.43
N CYS A 683 16.52 -29.82 1.70
CA CYS A 683 17.28 -30.34 2.83
C CYS A 683 16.34 -30.85 3.90
N ARG A 684 16.74 -31.93 4.59
CA ARG A 684 16.11 -32.34 5.84
C ARG A 684 16.91 -31.79 7.00
N LEU A 685 16.28 -30.98 7.85
CA LEU A 685 16.88 -30.34 9.02
C LEU A 685 16.34 -31.02 10.28
N ARG A 686 17.21 -31.66 11.06
CA ARG A 686 16.83 -32.27 12.34
C ARG A 686 17.11 -31.30 13.50
N PHE A 687 16.11 -31.07 14.35
CA PHE A 687 16.17 -30.16 15.48
C PHE A 687 16.08 -30.91 16.80
N PHE A 688 16.91 -30.56 17.77
CA PHE A 688 16.80 -31.10 19.13
C PHE A 688 15.61 -30.49 19.87
N PHE A 689 14.53 -31.24 20.10
CA PHE A 689 13.32 -30.75 20.75
C PHE A 689 12.66 -31.86 21.59
N PRO A 690 12.29 -31.62 22.88
CA PRO A 690 12.19 -30.34 23.60
C PRO A 690 13.51 -29.83 24.23
N GLY A 691 14.65 -30.06 23.59
CA GLY A 691 15.96 -29.51 23.97
C GLY A 691 16.18 -28.04 23.57
N ASN A 692 17.41 -27.69 23.20
CA ASN A 692 17.80 -26.31 22.83
C ASN A 692 17.18 -25.80 21.51
N GLY A 693 16.41 -26.63 20.82
CA GLY A 693 15.74 -26.29 19.57
C GLY A 693 16.67 -26.21 18.37
N THR A 694 17.98 -26.36 18.52
CA THR A 694 18.97 -26.11 17.46
C THR A 694 19.01 -27.23 16.42
N VAL A 695 19.31 -26.86 15.18
CA VAL A 695 19.54 -27.81 14.10
C VAL A 695 20.85 -28.57 14.30
N MET A 696 20.88 -29.85 13.93
CA MET A 696 22.10 -30.66 13.95
C MET A 696 23.19 -30.07 13.03
N ASP A 697 24.42 -29.96 13.54
CA ASP A 697 25.57 -29.41 12.80
C ASP A 697 25.86 -30.13 11.48
N ALA A 698 25.62 -31.44 11.41
CA ALA A 698 25.79 -32.21 10.20
C ALA A 698 24.80 -31.80 9.10
N ASP A 699 23.56 -31.48 9.45
CA ASP A 699 22.51 -31.08 8.51
C ASP A 699 22.73 -29.65 8.05
N ARG A 700 23.12 -28.76 8.97
CA ARG A 700 23.53 -27.37 8.69
C ARG A 700 24.65 -27.30 7.66
N ARG A 701 25.73 -28.08 7.84
CA ARG A 701 26.89 -28.09 6.91
C ARG A 701 26.58 -28.67 5.53
N LYS A 702 25.61 -29.58 5.44
CA LYS A 702 25.22 -30.24 4.18
C LYS A 702 24.16 -29.44 3.41
N CYS A 703 23.40 -28.58 4.08
CA CYS A 703 22.28 -27.90 3.44
C CYS A 703 22.70 -26.68 2.61
N HIS A 704 22.83 -26.89 1.31
CA HIS A 704 23.10 -25.85 0.32
C HIS A 704 22.28 -26.10 -0.95
N SER A 705 21.99 -25.02 -1.67
CA SER A 705 21.23 -25.09 -2.91
C SER A 705 22.04 -25.68 -4.04
N ARG A 706 21.35 -26.35 -4.97
CA ARG A 706 21.92 -26.77 -6.24
C ARG A 706 21.56 -25.75 -7.32
N SER A 707 22.59 -25.34 -8.05
CA SER A 707 22.47 -24.55 -9.28
C SER A 707 22.66 -25.49 -10.48
N PRO A 708 21.98 -25.27 -11.62
CA PRO A 708 21.96 -26.19 -12.75
C PRO A 708 23.28 -26.27 -13.51
#